data_AF-A0A973PC77-F1
#
_entry.id   AF-A0A973PC77-F1
#
_cell.length_a   1.000
_cell.length_b   1.000
_cell.length_c   1.000
_cell.angle_alpha   90.00
_cell.angle_beta   90.00
_cell.angle_gamma   90.00
#
_symmetry.space_group_name_H-M   'P 1'
#
loop_
_entity.id
_entity.type
_entity.pdbx_description
1 polymer ?
#
loop_
_entity_poly.entity_id
_entity_poly.type
_entity_poly.pdbx_seq_one_letter_code
_entity_poly.pdbx_strand_id
1 'polypeptide(L)'
;STYAAVDLTFSDGTRLSELKARDQHGIAVGARAQGASKTIYADQWNLLSVRLGDVAAGKRIKRILVAFDAPAGPLPFKGWLDDITVRDRAERKSANVDEAITTRGTQSSGGFSRGNNFPATAVPHGFNFWTPMTGSGSNSWLYEYHRNGNPDNIPTLQAFAASHEPSPWMGDRQSFQVMPSLLAKPNPDRVARATRFLHSGETARPYYYGVDLLNGIKAEIAPADHAAVMRFTFPADSGGSLIFDNYDDNGGLTIDGGVVTGYTDTRSGLSAGAGRMFVYATFDQPPTGGGKLTGAGRDNVTGYLAFGAKQVSMHIATSLISVEQAKRNLRLEDGTFEQVRDRARSAWAGKLGIIDVEGATQDQRTTLYSNLYRLFLYPNSAFEDTPDGLKYASPVAPHSGQDTPTQTGAKIVDGKLYVNNGFWDTYRTAWPAYSLLAPEAGELVDGFVQQYRDSGWIARWSSPGYADLMVGTSSDVAFADAYLKGVKFDAESAYQAALKNATVVPPNPAVGRKGLQTSIFRGYTALDEVGEGLSWAMDGYINDFGIANMAQALGHKDDAEYFRSRALNYVNLFDPNVGFFQGKDSTGQWRRTKDAYDPRVWGYDYTETDGWNMAFHAPQDGAGLATLYGGRAALAKKLDDFFTTQETATFPGSYGGVIHEMREARDVRMGQYGHSNQPSHHIPYMYDYTDQPYKTQEKVREILSRLYLGSEIGQGYPGDEDNGEMSAWYVFSALGFYPLQMGSPQYAVGSPLFTRATVHLPNGRDLVVNAPGNSAENVYVQGLKVNGVPWKSTALPHDVLAKGAVLDFTMGPKPSSWGTPLTSEPMRALRDIPVTGGPAALSDDTSATEAPATATVKAGTRQRVTFYTLTSGTGQAPAAWKLEGSYDGATWTTVDERAGESFRWARQTRPFKIAHPGRYTSYRLTAQGSLAELELLAPPDPACTSTITGTRSGPLVVRGVTCLAADARVDGPVTVGKGASLLSLGGATHTGPVAADGADLLALADTTVNGPLAVTGTPVSVEHSTLNGPVTLTGNPGPTVSANTLTAPLTCTGNDPAPDDNGLPNRSSAPLRGQCAQK
;
A
#
# COMPACT_ATOMS: atom_id res chain seq x y z
N SER A 1 -1.69 -34.29 8.29
CA SER A 1 -3.08 -34.01 7.89
C SER A 1 -3.75 -33.22 9.00
N THR A 2 -4.56 -32.22 8.67
CA THR A 2 -5.30 -31.36 9.63
C THR A 2 -6.70 -31.90 9.94
N TYR A 3 -7.08 -33.05 9.36
CA TYR A 3 -8.32 -33.78 9.67
C TYR A 3 -8.14 -34.62 10.93
N ALA A 4 -7.87 -33.95 12.04
CA ALA A 4 -7.67 -34.55 13.36
C ALA A 4 -8.45 -33.77 14.41
N ALA A 5 -8.88 -34.45 15.49
CA ALA A 5 -9.60 -33.84 16.59
C ALA A 5 -9.33 -34.57 17.92
N VAL A 6 -9.42 -33.83 19.03
CA VAL A 6 -9.57 -34.45 20.36
C VAL A 6 -11.07 -34.61 20.64
N ASP A 7 -11.52 -35.84 20.86
CA ASP A 7 -12.92 -36.19 21.12
C ASP A 7 -13.04 -36.86 22.50
N LEU A 8 -14.25 -36.91 23.06
CA LEU A 8 -14.53 -37.53 24.35
C LEU A 8 -15.57 -38.63 24.18
N THR A 9 -15.39 -39.77 24.85
CA THR A 9 -16.46 -40.76 25.02
C THR A 9 -17.03 -40.64 26.43
N PHE A 10 -18.35 -40.60 26.56
CA PHE A 10 -19.04 -40.54 27.85
C PHE A 10 -19.45 -41.93 28.34
N SER A 11 -19.75 -42.05 29.64
CA SER A 11 -20.14 -43.33 30.26
C SER A 11 -21.41 -43.95 29.68
N ASP A 12 -22.29 -43.14 29.06
CA ASP A 12 -23.52 -43.57 28.39
C ASP A 12 -23.29 -44.05 26.94
N GLY A 13 -22.04 -44.04 26.45
CA GLY A 13 -21.66 -44.48 25.11
C GLY A 13 -21.64 -43.38 24.04
N THR A 14 -22.16 -42.19 24.34
CA THR A 14 -22.14 -41.04 23.39
C THR A 14 -20.74 -40.42 23.25
N ARG A 15 -20.48 -39.75 22.13
CA ARG A 15 -19.26 -38.97 21.90
C ARG A 15 -19.51 -37.47 21.90
N LEU A 16 -18.51 -36.66 22.24
CA LEU A 16 -18.64 -35.20 22.21
C LEU A 16 -18.95 -34.68 20.79
N SER A 17 -18.33 -35.29 19.78
CA SER A 17 -18.61 -35.01 18.36
C SER A 17 -20.07 -35.27 17.93
N GLU A 18 -20.81 -36.09 18.67
CA GLU A 18 -22.23 -36.39 18.42
C GLU A 18 -23.18 -35.40 19.12
N LEU A 19 -22.68 -34.61 20.08
CA LEU A 19 -23.47 -33.69 20.91
C LEU A 19 -23.55 -32.26 20.34
N LYS A 20 -23.24 -32.08 19.05
CA LYS A 20 -23.19 -30.77 18.37
C LYS A 20 -22.25 -29.77 19.08
N ALA A 21 -21.22 -30.28 19.74
CA ALA A 21 -20.20 -29.45 20.38
C ALA A 21 -19.48 -28.60 19.34
N ARG A 22 -19.14 -27.36 19.72
CA ARG A 22 -18.35 -26.43 18.91
C ARG A 22 -17.14 -25.94 19.70
N ASP A 23 -16.04 -25.72 18.99
CA ASP A 23 -14.87 -25.09 19.56
C ASP A 23 -15.06 -23.57 19.72
N GLN A 24 -14.06 -22.88 20.26
CA GLN A 24 -14.10 -21.45 20.54
C GLN A 24 -14.23 -20.58 19.28
N HIS A 25 -13.92 -21.13 18.11
CA HIS A 25 -14.07 -20.47 16.81
C HIS A 25 -15.39 -20.85 16.12
N GLY A 26 -16.26 -21.59 16.80
CA GLY A 26 -17.57 -21.98 16.30
C GLY A 26 -17.56 -23.18 15.35
N ILE A 27 -16.43 -23.90 15.21
CA ILE A 27 -16.33 -25.08 14.35
C ILE A 27 -16.83 -26.31 15.09
N ALA A 28 -17.59 -27.17 14.41
CA ALA A 28 -18.08 -28.41 15.02
C ALA A 28 -16.92 -29.35 15.40
N VAL A 29 -17.01 -29.95 16.57
CA VAL A 29 -15.99 -30.87 17.09
C VAL A 29 -16.05 -32.20 16.33
N GLY A 30 -14.93 -32.59 15.73
CA GLY A 30 -14.78 -33.84 15.00
C GLY A 30 -13.77 -33.70 13.87
N ALA A 31 -13.00 -34.77 13.60
CA ALA A 31 -11.85 -34.73 12.69
C ALA A 31 -12.22 -34.22 11.28
N ARG A 32 -13.40 -34.61 10.77
CA ARG A 32 -13.89 -34.15 9.46
C ARG A 32 -14.25 -32.67 9.43
N ALA A 33 -14.98 -32.20 10.43
CA ALA A 33 -15.42 -30.81 10.51
C ALA A 33 -14.24 -29.86 10.72
N GLN A 34 -13.32 -30.22 11.63
CA GLN A 34 -12.12 -29.44 11.89
C GLN A 34 -11.18 -29.41 10.68
N GLY A 35 -10.96 -30.55 10.02
CA GLY A 35 -10.17 -30.58 8.79
C GLY A 35 -10.77 -29.75 7.65
N ALA A 36 -12.09 -29.84 7.45
CA ALA A 36 -12.79 -29.07 6.42
C ALA A 36 -12.84 -27.56 6.69
N SER A 37 -12.78 -27.15 7.96
CA SER A 37 -12.81 -25.73 8.36
C SER A 37 -11.53 -24.96 8.01
N LYS A 38 -10.40 -25.67 7.81
CA LYS A 38 -9.08 -25.08 7.55
C LYS A 38 -8.62 -24.07 8.62
N THR A 39 -9.09 -24.19 9.86
CA THR A 39 -8.65 -23.36 11.00
C THR A 39 -7.38 -23.91 11.65
N ILE A 40 -7.14 -25.23 11.54
CA ILE A 40 -5.95 -25.90 12.06
C ILE A 40 -4.83 -25.87 11.03
N TYR A 41 -3.64 -25.43 11.44
CA TYR A 41 -2.42 -25.41 10.62
C TYR A 41 -1.58 -26.67 10.85
N ALA A 42 -0.99 -27.21 9.78
CA ALA A 42 -0.04 -28.31 9.90
C ALA A 42 1.32 -27.77 10.36
N ASP A 43 2.11 -28.60 11.06
CA ASP A 43 3.45 -28.26 11.56
C ASP A 43 3.50 -26.98 12.42
N GLN A 44 2.36 -26.63 13.03
CA GLN A 44 2.19 -25.53 13.97
C GLN A 44 1.45 -26.03 15.21
N TRP A 45 1.66 -25.36 16.35
CA TRP A 45 0.80 -25.58 17.51
C TRP A 45 -0.59 -25.02 17.22
N ASN A 46 -1.62 -25.71 17.70
CA ASN A 46 -3.01 -25.28 17.57
C ASN A 46 -3.69 -25.44 18.93
N LEU A 47 -4.45 -24.42 19.36
CA LEU A 47 -5.24 -24.49 20.59
C LEU A 47 -6.72 -24.61 20.24
N LEU A 48 -7.39 -25.62 20.79
CA LEU A 48 -8.82 -25.82 20.65
C LEU A 48 -9.44 -25.95 22.03
N SER A 49 -10.54 -25.24 22.26
CA SER A 49 -11.28 -25.20 23.51
C SER A 49 -12.75 -25.41 23.26
N VAL A 50 -13.39 -26.29 24.02
CA VAL A 50 -14.82 -26.61 23.90
C VAL A 50 -15.51 -26.40 25.23
N ARG A 51 -16.65 -25.69 25.22
CA ARG A 51 -17.50 -25.55 26.41
C ARG A 51 -18.31 -26.82 26.64
N LEU A 52 -17.72 -27.78 27.35
CA LEU A 52 -18.33 -29.09 27.62
C LEU A 52 -19.67 -28.97 28.37
N GLY A 53 -19.80 -28.00 29.28
CA GLY A 53 -21.02 -27.78 30.05
C GLY A 53 -22.25 -27.48 29.21
N ASP A 54 -22.08 -26.85 28.04
CA ASP A 54 -23.19 -26.42 27.18
C ASP A 54 -23.88 -27.61 26.49
N VAL A 55 -23.15 -28.72 26.27
CA VAL A 55 -23.59 -29.84 25.43
C VAL A 55 -23.55 -31.19 26.14
N ALA A 56 -22.80 -31.31 27.23
CA ALA A 56 -22.55 -32.56 27.94
C ALA A 56 -22.81 -32.46 29.45
N ALA A 57 -23.64 -31.51 29.90
CA ALA A 57 -24.05 -31.39 31.30
C ALA A 57 -24.59 -32.72 31.86
N GLY A 58 -24.09 -33.11 33.04
CA GLY A 58 -24.47 -34.36 33.71
C GLY A 58 -23.82 -35.64 33.16
N LYS A 59 -23.06 -35.57 32.05
CA LYS A 59 -22.33 -36.72 31.52
C LYS A 59 -20.97 -36.90 32.19
N ARG A 60 -20.51 -38.14 32.32
CA ARG A 60 -19.19 -38.49 32.85
C ARG A 60 -18.25 -38.86 31.71
N ILE A 61 -17.11 -38.17 31.60
CA ILE A 61 -16.05 -38.51 30.63
C ILE A 61 -15.46 -39.88 30.99
N LYS A 62 -15.45 -40.80 30.03
CA LYS A 62 -14.92 -42.17 30.16
C LYS A 62 -13.55 -42.32 29.50
N ARG A 63 -13.35 -41.70 28.33
CA ARG A 63 -12.09 -41.73 27.56
C ARG A 63 -11.89 -40.42 26.80
N ILE A 64 -10.64 -40.01 26.65
CA ILE A 64 -10.19 -38.99 25.69
C ILE A 64 -9.68 -39.73 24.46
N LEU A 65 -10.14 -39.34 23.28
CA LEU A 65 -9.81 -39.96 22.00
C LEU A 65 -9.07 -38.96 21.12
N VAL A 66 -8.13 -39.48 20.34
CA VAL A 66 -7.56 -38.78 19.19
C VAL A 66 -8.27 -39.34 17.95
N ALA A 67 -9.17 -38.53 17.39
CA ALA A 67 -9.89 -38.89 16.17
C ALA A 67 -9.10 -38.40 14.96
N PHE A 68 -9.01 -39.24 13.93
CA PHE A 68 -8.38 -38.92 12.66
C PHE A 68 -9.31 -39.37 11.53
N ASP A 69 -9.47 -38.52 10.53
CA ASP A 69 -10.21 -38.83 9.31
C ASP A 69 -9.30 -38.57 8.09
N ALA A 70 -9.22 -39.52 7.17
CA ALA A 70 -8.34 -39.46 6.01
C ALA A 70 -9.20 -39.47 4.74
N PRO A 71 -9.86 -38.35 4.39
CA PRO A 71 -10.85 -38.33 3.32
C PRO A 71 -10.27 -38.66 1.93
N ALA A 72 -8.96 -38.50 1.75
CA ALA A 72 -8.24 -38.77 0.50
C ALA A 72 -7.52 -40.15 0.45
N GLY A 73 -7.79 -41.05 1.40
CA GLY A 73 -7.14 -42.37 1.50
C GLY A 73 -6.10 -42.46 2.63
N PRO A 74 -5.46 -43.63 2.84
CA PRO A 74 -4.56 -43.84 3.96
C PRO A 74 -3.32 -42.94 3.83
N LEU A 75 -3.21 -41.96 4.73
CA LEU A 75 -2.06 -41.08 4.85
C LEU A 75 -1.35 -41.34 6.18
N PRO A 76 0.00 -41.38 6.21
CA PRO A 76 0.72 -41.39 7.47
C PRO A 76 0.38 -40.11 8.24
N PHE A 77 -0.18 -40.28 9.45
CA PHE A 77 -0.44 -39.20 10.39
C PHE A 77 0.62 -39.25 11.49
N LYS A 78 1.33 -38.15 11.66
CA LYS A 78 2.23 -37.90 12.79
C LYS A 78 1.91 -36.53 13.35
N GLY A 79 1.92 -36.42 14.66
CA GLY A 79 1.71 -35.16 15.37
C GLY A 79 2.02 -35.35 16.85
N TRP A 80 1.99 -34.24 17.58
CA TRP A 80 2.12 -34.21 19.03
C TRP A 80 0.82 -33.68 19.62
N LEU A 81 0.52 -34.12 20.83
CA LEU A 81 -0.56 -33.62 21.65
C LEU A 81 0.05 -33.25 22.99
N ASP A 82 -0.29 -32.07 23.47
CA ASP A 82 0.19 -31.56 24.74
C ASP A 82 -0.94 -30.81 25.46
N ASP A 83 -0.78 -30.59 26.77
CA ASP A 83 -1.65 -29.73 27.60
C ASP A 83 -3.16 -30.00 27.53
N ILE A 84 -3.57 -31.27 27.33
CA ILE A 84 -4.99 -31.65 27.39
C ILE A 84 -5.50 -31.46 28.82
N THR A 85 -6.35 -30.45 29.01
CA THR A 85 -6.92 -30.11 30.31
C THR A 85 -8.45 -30.05 30.27
N VAL A 86 -9.08 -30.58 31.32
CA VAL A 86 -10.51 -30.39 31.59
C VAL A 86 -10.62 -29.67 32.92
N ARG A 87 -11.17 -28.46 32.89
CA ARG A 87 -11.23 -27.59 34.07
C ARG A 87 -12.47 -26.70 34.00
N ASP A 88 -12.93 -26.28 35.16
CA ASP A 88 -13.91 -25.19 35.24
C ASP A 88 -13.27 -23.90 34.75
N ARG A 89 -14.00 -23.17 33.89
CA ARG A 89 -13.59 -21.87 33.37
C ARG A 89 -14.72 -20.89 33.57
N ALA A 90 -14.51 -19.92 34.45
CA ALA A 90 -15.44 -18.80 34.60
C ALA A 90 -15.42 -17.93 33.32
N GLU A 91 -16.58 -17.42 32.92
CA GLU A 91 -16.65 -16.37 31.91
C GLU A 91 -15.99 -15.10 32.45
N ARG A 92 -15.10 -14.51 31.66
CA ARG A 92 -14.44 -13.24 32.00
C ARG A 92 -15.12 -12.14 31.19
N LYS A 93 -15.61 -11.10 31.87
CA LYS A 93 -15.96 -9.83 31.24
C LYS A 93 -14.74 -8.90 31.34
N SER A 94 -14.29 -8.35 30.22
CA SER A 94 -13.17 -7.41 30.12
C SER A 94 -13.65 -6.09 29.50
N ALA A 95 -13.00 -4.98 29.85
CA ALA A 95 -13.13 -3.75 29.08
C ALA A 95 -12.37 -3.90 27.74
N ASN A 96 -12.77 -3.16 26.70
CA ASN A 96 -12.16 -3.23 25.36
C ASN A 96 -10.63 -3.11 25.40
N VAL A 97 -10.09 -2.19 26.22
CA VAL A 97 -8.64 -1.98 26.39
C VAL A 97 -7.90 -3.20 26.96
N ASP A 98 -8.61 -4.07 27.69
CA ASP A 98 -8.06 -5.28 28.29
C ASP A 98 -8.17 -6.51 27.36
N GLU A 99 -8.88 -6.36 26.23
CA GLU A 99 -9.00 -7.36 25.15
C GLU A 99 -7.78 -7.35 24.21
N ALA A 100 -7.12 -6.20 24.04
CA ALA A 100 -5.91 -6.12 23.23
C ALA A 100 -4.75 -6.85 23.92
N ILE A 101 -4.09 -7.76 23.19
CA ILE A 101 -2.93 -8.52 23.70
C ILE A 101 -1.72 -8.29 22.80
N THR A 102 -0.57 -8.00 23.40
CA THR A 102 0.64 -7.62 22.63
C THR A 102 1.46 -8.83 22.20
N THR A 103 1.20 -10.02 22.76
CA THR A 103 1.79 -11.29 22.32
C THR A 103 1.19 -11.83 21.03
N ARG A 104 0.15 -11.21 20.48
CA ARG A 104 -0.43 -11.64 19.20
C ARG A 104 0.60 -11.45 18.06
N GLY A 105 0.94 -12.55 17.39
CA GLY A 105 1.89 -12.67 16.30
C GLY A 105 3.34 -12.93 16.69
N THR A 106 3.61 -13.21 17.98
CA THR A 106 4.96 -13.51 18.48
C THR A 106 5.32 -15.00 18.41
N GLN A 107 4.36 -15.85 18.03
CA GLN A 107 4.60 -17.25 17.67
C GLN A 107 5.09 -17.36 16.22
N SER A 108 6.22 -16.72 15.96
CA SER A 108 6.81 -16.57 14.64
C SER A 108 8.26 -17.04 14.61
N SER A 109 8.79 -17.21 13.40
CA SER A 109 10.22 -17.37 13.13
C SER A 109 10.56 -16.99 11.70
N GLY A 110 11.84 -16.86 11.38
CA GLY A 110 12.27 -16.56 10.00
C GLY A 110 11.89 -17.60 8.94
N GLY A 111 11.40 -18.79 9.32
CA GLY A 111 10.92 -19.80 8.37
C GLY A 111 9.40 -19.90 8.23
N PHE A 112 8.64 -19.25 9.12
CA PHE A 112 7.18 -19.22 9.11
C PHE A 112 6.69 -18.16 10.09
N SER A 113 5.89 -17.23 9.59
CA SER A 113 5.32 -16.12 10.33
C SER A 113 3.86 -16.36 10.73
N ARG A 114 3.53 -15.86 11.92
CA ARG A 114 2.17 -15.68 12.43
C ARG A 114 1.91 -14.22 12.81
N GLY A 115 2.73 -13.30 12.29
CA GLY A 115 2.67 -11.85 12.51
C GLY A 115 4.06 -11.20 12.59
N ASN A 116 5.09 -11.97 12.96
CA ASN A 116 6.47 -11.52 13.16
C ASN A 116 6.55 -10.32 14.13
N ASN A 117 5.66 -10.36 15.12
CA ASN A 117 5.53 -9.33 16.13
C ASN A 117 6.39 -9.63 17.36
N PHE A 118 6.59 -8.60 18.19
CA PHE A 118 7.05 -8.70 19.58
C PHE A 118 6.07 -7.97 20.52
N PRO A 119 6.06 -8.28 21.83
CA PRO A 119 5.13 -7.67 22.78
C PRO A 119 5.59 -6.27 23.21
N ALA A 120 5.41 -5.30 22.31
CA ALA A 120 5.62 -3.88 22.62
C ALA A 120 4.58 -3.37 23.63
N THR A 121 5.06 -2.76 24.71
CA THR A 121 4.26 -1.98 25.66
C THR A 121 4.66 -0.52 25.50
N ALA A 122 3.71 0.31 25.08
CA ALA A 122 3.96 1.66 24.56
C ALA A 122 2.73 2.55 24.71
N VAL A 123 2.85 3.82 24.33
CA VAL A 123 1.70 4.69 24.02
C VAL A 123 1.41 4.67 22.51
N PRO A 124 0.22 5.07 22.04
CA PRO A 124 -0.07 5.15 20.60
C PRO A 124 0.96 6.02 19.87
N HIS A 125 1.50 5.54 18.74
CA HIS A 125 2.58 6.16 17.97
C HIS A 125 3.84 6.52 18.79
N GLY A 126 4.07 5.85 19.92
CA GLY A 126 5.05 6.26 20.91
C GLY A 126 6.50 6.26 20.43
N PHE A 127 7.33 7.10 21.03
CA PHE A 127 8.75 7.26 20.70
C PHE A 127 9.54 5.99 21.01
N ASN A 128 9.38 5.43 22.21
CA ASN A 128 9.97 4.15 22.59
C ASN A 128 8.91 3.04 22.67
N PHE A 129 9.32 1.83 22.27
CA PHE A 129 8.68 0.62 22.73
C PHE A 129 9.44 0.03 23.91
N TRP A 130 8.70 -0.51 24.90
CA TRP A 130 9.28 -1.30 25.98
C TRP A 130 8.84 -2.75 25.83
N THR A 131 9.80 -3.67 25.75
CA THR A 131 9.51 -5.08 25.49
C THR A 131 10.35 -6.02 26.36
N PRO A 132 9.79 -7.15 26.82
CA PRO A 132 10.63 -8.29 27.22
C PRO A 132 11.42 -8.84 26.02
N MET A 133 12.58 -9.42 26.30
CA MET A 133 13.42 -10.08 25.30
C MET A 133 13.74 -11.52 25.73
N THR A 134 13.42 -12.47 24.85
CA THR A 134 13.95 -13.84 24.96
C THR A 134 15.31 -13.95 24.26
N GLY A 135 15.58 -13.09 23.27
CA GLY A 135 16.85 -13.00 22.55
C GLY A 135 17.53 -11.65 22.72
N SER A 136 18.14 -11.37 23.88
CA SER A 136 18.77 -10.07 24.15
C SER A 136 20.03 -9.77 23.31
N GLY A 137 20.59 -10.78 22.64
CA GLY A 137 21.67 -10.63 21.65
C GLY A 137 21.22 -10.64 20.20
N SER A 138 19.92 -10.50 19.97
CA SER A 138 19.30 -10.35 18.66
C SER A 138 18.85 -8.91 18.47
N ASN A 139 18.94 -8.42 17.24
CA ASN A 139 18.31 -7.18 16.77
C ASN A 139 17.32 -7.49 15.65
N SER A 140 16.71 -8.68 15.66
CA SER A 140 15.77 -9.15 14.63
C SER A 140 14.60 -9.90 15.28
N TRP A 141 14.80 -11.10 15.85
CA TRP A 141 13.78 -11.70 16.73
C TRP A 141 14.08 -11.37 18.20
N LEU A 142 13.45 -10.31 18.71
CA LEU A 142 13.64 -9.86 20.11
C LEU A 142 12.94 -10.78 21.11
N TYR A 143 11.76 -11.30 20.74
CA TYR A 143 10.92 -12.17 21.54
C TYR A 143 10.36 -13.30 20.68
N GLU A 144 10.40 -14.52 21.20
CA GLU A 144 9.78 -15.70 20.60
C GLU A 144 8.90 -16.38 21.65
N TYR A 145 7.63 -16.62 21.33
CA TYR A 145 6.63 -17.10 22.29
C TYR A 145 7.07 -18.40 23.01
N HIS A 146 7.46 -19.42 22.24
CA HIS A 146 7.79 -20.75 22.78
C HIS A 146 9.14 -21.30 22.31
N ARG A 147 9.82 -20.61 21.37
CA ARG A 147 11.16 -20.99 20.91
C ARG A 147 12.23 -20.38 21.83
N ASN A 148 13.44 -20.95 21.78
CA ASN A 148 14.54 -20.67 22.71
C ASN A 148 14.25 -21.03 24.17
N GLY A 149 13.38 -22.04 24.37
CA GLY A 149 13.19 -22.67 25.67
C GLY A 149 14.45 -23.44 26.11
N ASN A 150 14.55 -23.68 27.42
CA ASN A 150 15.56 -24.57 27.98
C ASN A 150 15.28 -26.04 27.58
N PRO A 151 16.09 -27.03 28.00
CA PRO A 151 15.82 -28.45 27.72
C PRO A 151 14.44 -28.96 28.19
N ASP A 152 13.77 -28.23 29.09
CA ASP A 152 12.41 -28.52 29.56
C ASP A 152 11.32 -27.83 28.72
N ASN A 153 11.69 -27.19 27.60
CA ASN A 153 10.81 -26.41 26.72
C ASN A 153 10.11 -25.23 27.42
N ILE A 154 10.74 -24.65 28.45
CA ILE A 154 10.24 -23.46 29.16
C ILE A 154 10.99 -22.22 28.64
N PRO A 155 10.28 -21.16 28.19
CA PRO A 155 10.92 -19.96 27.69
C PRO A 155 11.68 -19.21 28.78
N THR A 156 12.69 -18.45 28.37
CA THR A 156 13.53 -17.64 29.28
C THR A 156 13.58 -16.20 28.82
N LEU A 157 13.57 -15.27 29.78
CA LEU A 157 13.83 -13.86 29.54
C LEU A 157 15.29 -13.55 29.84
N GLN A 158 15.92 -12.79 28.95
CA GLN A 158 17.30 -12.36 29.07
C GLN A 158 17.44 -10.85 29.39
N ALA A 159 16.41 -10.07 29.06
CA ALA A 159 16.32 -8.64 29.34
C ALA A 159 14.88 -8.11 29.19
N PHE A 160 14.66 -6.90 29.69
CA PHE A 160 13.65 -5.94 29.25
C PHE A 160 14.38 -4.80 28.55
N ALA A 161 13.83 -4.25 27.47
CA ALA A 161 14.55 -3.26 26.68
C ALA A 161 13.67 -2.15 26.11
N ALA A 162 14.28 -0.99 25.90
CA ALA A 162 13.82 -0.03 24.89
C ALA A 162 14.10 -0.59 23.49
N SER A 163 13.15 -0.40 22.57
CA SER A 163 13.21 -0.89 21.19
C SER A 163 12.51 0.08 20.25
N HIS A 164 12.92 0.05 18.98
CA HIS A 164 12.32 0.80 17.87
C HIS A 164 12.12 -0.08 16.64
N GLU A 165 12.18 -1.40 16.79
CA GLU A 165 12.08 -2.37 15.70
C GLU A 165 10.70 -2.28 15.03
N PRO A 166 10.62 -2.01 13.72
CA PRO A 166 9.35 -2.05 12.99
C PRO A 166 9.00 -3.45 12.46
N SER A 167 10.01 -4.28 12.20
CA SER A 167 9.89 -5.69 11.79
C SER A 167 11.22 -6.40 12.04
N PRO A 168 11.24 -7.74 12.22
CA PRO A 168 12.48 -8.49 12.38
C PRO A 168 13.40 -8.39 11.16
N TRP A 169 12.87 -8.12 9.97
CA TRP A 169 13.63 -7.97 8.73
C TRP A 169 14.38 -6.65 8.66
N MET A 170 13.74 -5.58 9.14
CA MET A 170 14.39 -4.28 9.34
C MET A 170 15.40 -4.35 10.47
N GLY A 171 15.05 -5.06 11.53
CA GLY A 171 15.79 -5.16 12.76
C GLY A 171 15.72 -3.91 13.65
N ASP A 172 16.20 -4.06 14.86
CA ASP A 172 16.14 -3.05 15.92
C ASP A 172 17.28 -2.03 15.86
N ARG A 173 17.07 -0.91 16.56
CA ARG A 173 18.04 0.16 16.77
C ARG A 173 17.88 0.78 18.15
N GLN A 174 18.99 1.36 18.64
CA GLN A 174 19.04 2.16 19.85
C GLN A 174 18.48 1.42 21.06
N SER A 175 18.90 0.17 21.24
CA SER A 175 18.48 -0.65 22.37
C SER A 175 19.15 -0.19 23.66
N PHE A 176 18.45 -0.35 24.79
CA PHE A 176 19.02 -0.28 26.14
C PHE A 176 18.31 -1.31 27.02
N GLN A 177 19.07 -2.17 27.67
CA GLN A 177 18.56 -3.40 28.30
C GLN A 177 18.72 -3.35 29.82
N VAL A 178 17.73 -3.91 30.54
CA VAL A 178 17.77 -4.15 31.98
C VAL A 178 17.28 -5.55 32.32
N MET A 179 17.89 -6.22 33.30
CA MET A 179 17.39 -7.50 33.81
C MET A 179 17.55 -7.56 35.34
N PRO A 180 16.53 -8.02 36.11
CA PRO A 180 16.68 -8.23 37.54
C PRO A 180 17.42 -9.55 37.86
N SER A 181 18.17 -9.56 38.96
CA SER A 181 18.90 -10.73 39.46
C SER A 181 18.79 -10.84 40.97
N LEU A 182 18.75 -12.08 41.48
CA LEU A 182 18.86 -12.36 42.93
C LEU A 182 20.30 -12.20 43.45
N LEU A 183 21.30 -12.14 42.56
CA LEU A 183 22.68 -11.96 42.96
C LEU A 183 22.96 -10.48 43.24
N ALA A 184 23.70 -10.17 44.30
CA ALA A 184 24.16 -8.80 44.54
C ALA A 184 25.08 -8.31 43.40
N LYS A 185 25.90 -9.19 42.82
CA LYS A 185 26.67 -8.96 41.60
C LYS A 185 26.21 -9.95 40.51
N PRO A 186 25.48 -9.51 39.47
CA PRO A 186 24.90 -10.39 38.47
C PRO A 186 25.95 -10.90 37.47
N ASN A 187 25.62 -11.99 36.78
CA ASN A 187 26.44 -12.53 35.68
C ASN A 187 26.20 -11.71 34.40
N PRO A 188 27.25 -11.17 33.73
CA PRO A 188 27.07 -10.42 32.50
C PRO A 188 26.74 -11.30 31.28
N ASP A 189 26.92 -12.61 31.36
CA ASP A 189 26.52 -13.53 30.30
C ASP A 189 24.99 -13.64 30.19
N ARG A 190 24.47 -13.48 28.98
CA ARG A 190 23.03 -13.44 28.67
C ARG A 190 22.33 -14.76 28.94
N VAL A 191 22.99 -15.87 28.63
CA VAL A 191 22.43 -17.22 28.82
C VAL A 191 22.43 -17.57 30.30
N ALA A 192 23.52 -17.25 31.01
CA ALA A 192 23.67 -17.54 32.42
C ALA A 192 22.75 -16.70 33.31
N ARG A 193 22.41 -15.45 32.92
CA ARG A 193 21.46 -14.60 33.66
C ARG A 193 20.00 -14.84 33.29
N ALA A 194 19.74 -15.58 32.22
CA ALA A 194 18.39 -15.80 31.72
C ALA A 194 17.51 -16.45 32.80
N THR A 195 16.27 -15.99 32.91
CA THR A 195 15.33 -16.50 33.92
C THR A 195 14.08 -17.06 33.26
N ARG A 196 13.69 -18.26 33.70
CA ARG A 196 12.50 -18.97 33.20
C ARG A 196 11.20 -18.27 33.62
N PHE A 197 10.18 -18.33 32.76
CA PHE A 197 8.82 -17.86 33.04
C PHE A 197 7.78 -18.75 32.35
N LEU A 198 6.51 -18.58 32.71
CA LEU A 198 5.38 -19.23 32.05
C LEU A 198 4.38 -18.15 31.59
N HIS A 199 3.76 -18.31 30.43
CA HIS A 199 2.75 -17.36 29.93
C HIS A 199 1.52 -17.24 30.86
N SER A 200 1.25 -18.24 31.70
CA SER A 200 0.20 -18.16 32.73
C SER A 200 0.49 -17.13 33.83
N GLY A 201 1.77 -16.77 34.03
CA GLY A 201 2.23 -15.68 34.89
C GLY A 201 2.66 -14.44 34.12
N GLU A 202 2.37 -14.36 32.81
CA GLU A 202 2.65 -13.21 31.96
C GLU A 202 1.35 -12.44 31.68
N THR A 203 1.41 -11.12 31.78
CA THR A 203 0.34 -10.22 31.36
C THR A 203 0.92 -9.21 30.40
N ALA A 204 0.62 -9.37 29.12
CA ALA A 204 1.10 -8.52 28.04
C ALA A 204 -0.04 -7.67 27.49
N ARG A 205 -0.02 -6.36 27.76
CA ARG A 205 -1.03 -5.37 27.36
C ARG A 205 -0.37 -4.12 26.78
N PRO A 206 -1.05 -3.37 25.91
CA PRO A 206 -0.45 -2.17 25.30
C PRO A 206 0.09 -1.17 26.32
N TYR A 207 -0.60 -1.02 27.45
CA TYR A 207 -0.30 -0.05 28.52
C TYR A 207 0.44 -0.65 29.73
N TYR A 208 0.68 -1.97 29.75
CA TYR A 208 1.27 -2.66 30.90
C TYR A 208 1.86 -4.01 30.48
N TYR A 209 3.10 -4.25 30.87
CA TYR A 209 3.68 -5.58 30.86
C TYR A 209 3.96 -6.03 32.30
N GLY A 210 3.68 -7.30 32.61
CA GLY A 210 4.07 -7.89 33.88
C GLY A 210 4.38 -9.38 33.73
N VAL A 211 5.39 -9.86 34.46
CA VAL A 211 5.76 -11.27 34.48
C VAL A 211 6.20 -11.71 35.87
N ASP A 212 5.68 -12.86 36.30
CA ASP A 212 6.17 -13.61 37.46
C ASP A 212 7.23 -14.62 36.98
N LEU A 213 8.49 -14.35 37.30
CA LEU A 213 9.61 -15.23 36.97
C LEU A 213 9.64 -16.44 37.90
N LEU A 214 10.07 -17.60 37.41
CA LEU A 214 10.09 -18.85 38.19
C LEU A 214 11.11 -18.85 39.34
N ASN A 215 11.99 -17.84 39.42
CA ASN A 215 12.87 -17.62 40.56
C ASN A 215 12.21 -16.75 41.66
N GLY A 216 10.94 -16.37 41.50
CA GLY A 216 10.17 -15.59 42.47
C GLY A 216 10.26 -14.07 42.30
N ILE A 217 11.00 -13.57 41.31
CA ILE A 217 11.01 -12.14 40.98
C ILE A 217 9.76 -11.79 40.17
N LYS A 218 9.08 -10.71 40.53
CA LYS A 218 8.06 -10.09 39.68
C LYS A 218 8.64 -8.84 39.00
N ALA A 219 8.47 -8.71 37.69
CA ALA A 219 8.88 -7.55 36.92
C ALA A 219 7.67 -6.93 36.20
N GLU A 220 7.54 -5.61 36.25
CA GLU A 220 6.41 -4.86 35.69
C GLU A 220 6.91 -3.62 34.95
N ILE A 221 6.26 -3.25 33.84
CA ILE A 221 6.57 -2.05 33.03
C ILE A 221 5.31 -1.23 32.81
N ALA A 222 5.40 0.07 33.09
CA ALA A 222 4.41 1.08 32.71
C ALA A 222 5.06 2.08 31.73
N PRO A 223 4.58 2.19 30.47
CA PRO A 223 5.20 3.02 29.46
C PRO A 223 4.69 4.46 29.50
N ALA A 224 5.56 5.40 29.14
CA ALA A 224 5.21 6.71 28.63
C ALA A 224 5.72 6.83 27.17
N ASP A 225 5.83 8.04 26.63
CA ASP A 225 6.27 8.26 25.24
C ASP A 225 7.80 8.09 25.13
N HIS A 226 8.53 8.93 25.87
CA HIS A 226 9.99 8.93 25.96
C HIS A 226 10.52 8.18 27.20
N ALA A 227 9.63 7.84 28.15
CA ALA A 227 9.98 7.27 29.44
C ALA A 227 9.25 5.96 29.76
N ALA A 228 9.67 5.31 30.85
CA ALA A 228 8.94 4.24 31.52
C ALA A 228 9.26 4.18 33.02
N VAL A 229 8.35 3.57 33.77
CA VAL A 229 8.60 3.12 35.14
C VAL A 229 8.60 1.59 35.13
N MET A 230 9.73 1.00 35.50
CA MET A 230 9.87 -0.45 35.67
C MET A 230 9.94 -0.79 37.15
N ARG A 231 9.09 -1.70 37.60
CA ARG A 231 9.02 -2.12 39.00
C ARG A 231 9.44 -3.57 39.15
N PHE A 232 10.40 -3.82 40.03
CA PHE A 232 10.94 -5.14 40.33
C PHE A 232 10.66 -5.49 41.78
N THR A 233 10.01 -6.62 42.03
CA THR A 233 9.74 -7.15 43.38
C THR A 233 10.49 -8.45 43.58
N PHE A 234 11.43 -8.47 44.51
CA PHE A 234 12.26 -9.61 44.88
C PHE A 234 11.55 -10.50 45.94
N PRO A 235 11.80 -11.82 45.95
CA PRO A 235 11.14 -12.73 46.88
C PRO A 235 11.66 -12.62 48.33
N ALA A 236 12.90 -12.17 48.51
CA ALA A 236 13.54 -12.02 49.82
C ALA A 236 13.66 -10.53 50.20
N ASP A 237 13.56 -10.25 51.50
CA ASP A 237 13.71 -8.89 52.03
C ASP A 237 15.13 -8.33 51.89
N SER A 238 16.12 -9.17 51.58
CA SER A 238 17.51 -8.78 51.32
C SER A 238 17.73 -8.08 49.97
N GLY A 239 16.70 -8.02 49.10
CA GLY A 239 16.79 -7.40 47.78
C GLY A 239 17.57 -8.20 46.74
N GLY A 240 18.07 -7.50 45.71
CA GLY A 240 18.73 -8.08 44.54
C GLY A 240 19.51 -7.03 43.74
N SER A 241 19.73 -7.25 42.45
CA SER A 241 20.39 -6.27 41.57
C SER A 241 19.67 -6.13 40.23
N LEU A 242 19.94 -5.01 39.56
CA LEU A 242 19.56 -4.76 38.18
C LEU A 242 20.84 -4.68 37.34
N ILE A 243 20.96 -5.54 36.32
CA ILE A 243 22.02 -5.45 35.31
C ILE A 243 21.54 -4.58 34.16
N PHE A 244 22.39 -3.66 33.71
CA PHE A 244 22.22 -2.85 32.51
C PHE A 244 23.15 -3.38 31.41
N ASP A 245 22.64 -3.48 30.19
CA ASP A 245 23.35 -4.04 29.04
C ASP A 245 22.82 -3.38 27.75
N ASN A 246 23.38 -3.76 26.60
CA ASN A 246 22.97 -3.33 25.28
C ASN A 246 23.19 -4.46 24.27
N TYR A 247 22.58 -4.41 23.08
CA TYR A 247 22.68 -5.46 22.05
C TYR A 247 24.14 -5.86 21.74
N ASP A 248 25.01 -4.88 21.52
CA ASP A 248 26.46 -5.02 21.32
C ASP A 248 27.23 -4.00 22.18
N ASP A 249 28.55 -3.88 21.99
CA ASP A 249 29.41 -2.96 22.77
C ASP A 249 29.41 -1.51 22.25
N ASN A 250 28.59 -1.17 21.25
CA ASN A 250 28.51 0.17 20.67
C ASN A 250 27.64 1.10 21.53
N GLY A 251 28.27 1.67 22.55
CA GLY A 251 27.63 2.64 23.42
C GLY A 251 28.53 3.05 24.58
N GLY A 252 27.91 3.69 25.57
CA GLY A 252 28.56 4.05 26.82
C GLY A 252 27.59 4.01 27.98
N LEU A 253 28.08 3.58 29.13
CA LEU A 253 27.32 3.54 30.37
C LEU A 253 28.14 4.17 31.51
N THR A 254 27.51 5.06 32.25
CA THR A 254 28.03 5.72 33.44
C THR A 254 27.07 5.48 34.60
N ILE A 255 27.61 4.97 35.71
CA ILE A 255 26.88 4.73 36.96
C ILE A 255 27.53 5.62 38.02
N ASP A 256 26.80 6.61 38.51
CA ASP A 256 27.31 7.56 39.51
C ASP A 256 26.22 7.92 40.52
N GLY A 257 26.51 7.78 41.82
CA GLY A 257 25.59 8.15 42.90
C GLY A 257 24.21 7.49 42.85
N GLY A 258 24.07 6.32 42.21
CA GLY A 258 22.78 5.66 41.98
C GLY A 258 21.96 6.20 40.80
N VAL A 259 22.56 7.05 39.98
CA VAL A 259 22.04 7.48 38.69
C VAL A 259 22.71 6.67 37.59
N VAL A 260 21.92 6.24 36.62
CA VAL A 260 22.40 5.59 35.40
C VAL A 260 22.27 6.58 34.25
N THR A 261 23.38 6.85 33.56
CA THR A 261 23.37 7.61 32.30
C THR A 261 24.13 6.85 31.24
N GLY A 262 23.83 7.11 29.98
CA GLY A 262 24.55 6.45 28.90
C GLY A 262 24.07 6.86 27.53
N TYR A 263 24.62 6.17 26.54
CA TYR A 263 24.18 6.26 25.16
C TYR A 263 24.31 4.91 24.45
N THR A 264 23.54 4.74 23.38
CA THR A 264 23.53 3.55 22.51
C THR A 264 23.62 3.98 21.07
N ASP A 265 24.54 3.37 20.32
CA ASP A 265 24.71 3.57 18.88
C ASP A 265 24.30 2.30 18.10
N THR A 266 23.63 1.36 18.77
CA THR A 266 23.16 0.11 18.18
C THR A 266 22.20 0.38 17.05
N ARG A 267 22.35 -0.34 15.94
CA ARG A 267 21.48 -0.25 14.78
C ARG A 267 21.67 -1.45 13.88
N SER A 268 20.58 -1.93 13.28
CA SER A 268 20.65 -2.90 12.20
C SER A 268 21.33 -2.32 10.96
N GLY A 269 21.72 -3.17 10.01
CA GLY A 269 22.29 -2.72 8.74
C GLY A 269 21.33 -1.91 7.86
N LEU A 270 20.02 -2.06 8.11
CA LEU A 270 18.95 -1.37 7.38
C LEU A 270 18.43 -0.13 8.12
N SER A 271 18.94 0.14 9.33
CA SER A 271 18.57 1.28 10.15
C SER A 271 19.28 2.58 9.72
N ALA A 272 19.18 2.91 8.43
CA ALA A 272 19.84 4.07 7.83
C ALA A 272 19.40 5.36 8.53
N GLY A 273 20.34 6.26 8.82
CA GLY A 273 20.06 7.52 9.53
C GLY A 273 19.84 7.38 11.04
N ALA A 274 19.90 6.17 11.61
CA ALA A 274 19.87 6.00 13.07
C ALA A 274 21.11 6.62 13.72
N GLY A 275 20.90 7.66 14.53
CA GLY A 275 21.94 8.33 15.32
C GLY A 275 22.10 7.72 16.72
N ARG A 276 22.83 8.44 17.58
CA ARG A 276 22.97 8.11 19.00
C ARG A 276 21.68 8.37 19.79
N MET A 277 21.29 7.44 20.65
CA MET A 277 20.25 7.68 21.67
C MET A 277 20.86 7.75 23.06
N PHE A 278 20.42 8.69 23.88
CA PHE A 278 20.86 8.92 25.26
C PHE A 278 19.86 8.33 26.24
N VAL A 279 20.36 7.86 27.39
CA VAL A 279 19.57 7.21 28.44
C VAL A 279 19.83 7.89 29.77
N TYR A 280 18.77 8.09 30.55
CA TYR A 280 18.81 8.58 31.93
C TYR A 280 17.88 7.75 32.80
N ALA A 281 18.38 7.21 33.92
CA ALA A 281 17.61 6.41 34.86
C ALA A 281 17.91 6.74 36.33
N THR A 282 16.85 6.75 37.14
CA THR A 282 16.86 6.95 38.60
C THR A 282 16.05 5.88 39.31
N PHE A 283 16.22 5.74 40.63
CA PHE A 283 15.58 4.69 41.43
C PHE A 283 14.93 5.26 42.68
N ASP A 284 13.83 4.65 43.11
CA ASP A 284 13.12 4.98 44.36
C ASP A 284 13.83 4.48 45.63
N GLN A 285 14.77 3.55 45.47
CA GLN A 285 15.59 2.99 46.55
C GLN A 285 17.07 3.33 46.34
N PRO A 286 17.82 3.67 47.40
CA PRO A 286 19.25 3.91 47.29
C PRO A 286 19.99 2.60 46.98
N PRO A 287 20.94 2.59 46.03
CA PRO A 287 21.75 1.42 45.76
C PRO A 287 22.70 1.11 46.92
N THR A 288 22.96 -0.17 47.16
CA THR A 288 23.91 -0.67 48.17
C THR A 288 25.26 -1.04 47.57
N GLY A 289 25.36 -1.09 46.23
CA GLY A 289 26.58 -1.36 45.49
C GLY A 289 26.33 -1.27 43.99
N GLY A 290 27.39 -1.30 43.19
CA GLY A 290 27.27 -1.28 41.74
C GLY A 290 28.58 -0.93 41.05
N GLY A 291 28.53 -0.93 39.73
CA GLY A 291 29.67 -0.59 38.87
C GLY A 291 29.64 -1.29 37.53
N LYS A 292 30.73 -1.18 36.79
CA LYS A 292 30.92 -1.86 35.51
C LYS A 292 31.07 -3.37 35.69
N LEU A 293 30.59 -4.11 34.69
CA LEU A 293 30.86 -5.54 34.54
C LEU A 293 31.70 -5.76 33.27
N THR A 294 32.61 -6.72 33.33
CA THR A 294 33.54 -7.03 32.24
C THR A 294 33.52 -8.53 31.93
N GLY A 295 34.06 -8.91 30.77
CA GLY A 295 34.29 -10.31 30.40
C GLY A 295 33.15 -10.97 29.63
N ALA A 296 32.18 -10.19 29.13
CA ALA A 296 31.12 -10.64 28.24
C ALA A 296 31.17 -10.01 26.83
N GLY A 297 32.28 -9.33 26.51
CA GLY A 297 32.50 -8.66 25.22
C GLY A 297 31.68 -7.40 25.00
N ARG A 298 31.16 -6.81 26.09
CA ARG A 298 30.27 -5.62 26.11
C ARG A 298 30.59 -4.67 27.27
N ASP A 299 31.88 -4.50 27.54
CA ASP A 299 32.39 -3.86 28.77
C ASP A 299 32.09 -2.34 28.81
N ASN A 300 31.89 -1.69 27.66
CA ASN A 300 31.55 -0.26 27.57
C ASN A 300 30.10 0.03 27.95
N VAL A 301 29.22 -0.97 27.85
CA VAL A 301 27.77 -0.82 28.03
C VAL A 301 27.21 -1.65 29.17
N THR A 302 27.99 -2.56 29.77
CA THR A 302 27.49 -3.46 30.83
C THR A 302 27.82 -2.93 32.23
N GLY A 303 26.84 -2.94 33.12
CA GLY A 303 27.01 -2.58 34.53
C GLY A 303 25.85 -3.04 35.39
N TYR A 304 25.89 -2.75 36.69
CA TYR A 304 24.80 -3.10 37.59
C TYR A 304 24.67 -2.14 38.77
N LEU A 305 23.50 -2.15 39.38
CA LEU A 305 23.22 -1.59 40.71
C LEU A 305 22.57 -2.66 41.58
N ALA A 306 23.02 -2.78 42.82
CA ALA A 306 22.48 -3.66 43.85
C ALA A 306 21.61 -2.87 44.83
N PHE A 307 20.57 -3.51 45.37
CA PHE A 307 19.60 -2.89 46.28
C PHE A 307 19.29 -3.83 47.44
N GLY A 308 19.17 -3.27 48.64
CA GLY A 308 18.76 -4.00 49.86
C GLY A 308 17.26 -3.96 50.12
N ALA A 309 16.46 -3.63 49.12
CA ALA A 309 15.01 -3.43 49.24
C ALA A 309 14.24 -4.53 48.50
N LYS A 310 13.09 -4.94 49.06
CA LYS A 310 12.20 -5.93 48.45
C LYS A 310 11.62 -5.46 47.12
N GLN A 311 11.33 -4.18 46.98
CA GLN A 311 10.78 -3.59 45.77
C GLN A 311 11.63 -2.40 45.35
N VAL A 312 11.93 -2.32 44.05
CA VAL A 312 12.70 -1.23 43.44
C VAL A 312 11.97 -0.79 42.18
N SER A 313 11.72 0.50 42.07
CA SER A 313 11.18 1.16 40.88
C SER A 313 12.29 1.92 40.18
N MET A 314 12.57 1.56 38.93
CA MET A 314 13.46 2.29 38.03
C MET A 314 12.63 3.22 37.15
N HIS A 315 12.95 4.49 37.18
CA HIS A 315 12.37 5.54 36.35
C HIS A 315 13.38 5.86 35.25
N ILE A 316 13.05 5.56 34.00
CA ILE A 316 13.98 5.64 32.86
C ILE A 316 13.38 6.49 31.75
N ALA A 317 14.21 7.32 31.10
CA ALA A 317 13.84 8.05 29.89
C ALA A 317 14.98 8.07 28.88
N THR A 318 14.61 8.24 27.61
CA THR A 318 15.55 8.32 26.49
C THR A 318 15.41 9.65 25.74
N SER A 319 16.39 9.96 24.89
CA SER A 319 16.39 11.12 24.00
C SER A 319 17.30 10.86 22.80
N LEU A 320 16.96 11.40 21.63
CA LEU A 320 17.84 11.44 20.47
C LEU A 320 18.71 12.71 20.43
N ILE A 321 18.45 13.67 21.33
CA ILE A 321 19.14 14.97 21.37
C ILE A 321 20.31 14.94 22.36
N SER A 322 20.06 14.61 23.63
CA SER A 322 21.08 14.70 24.69
C SER A 322 20.68 14.01 26.00
N VAL A 323 21.65 13.81 26.89
CA VAL A 323 21.37 13.36 28.27
C VAL A 323 20.52 14.39 29.04
N GLU A 324 20.74 15.69 28.83
CA GLU A 324 19.92 16.73 29.48
C GLU A 324 18.47 16.73 28.99
N GLN A 325 18.26 16.44 27.71
CA GLN A 325 16.94 16.26 27.15
C GLN A 325 16.29 14.96 27.67
N ALA A 326 17.03 13.85 27.81
CA ALA A 326 16.49 12.64 28.46
C ALA A 326 16.03 12.90 29.91
N LYS A 327 16.79 13.69 30.68
CA LYS A 327 16.37 14.14 32.02
C LYS A 327 15.09 14.99 31.97
N ARG A 328 14.94 15.83 30.94
CA ARG A 328 13.73 16.64 30.74
C ARG A 328 12.53 15.77 30.40
N ASN A 329 12.68 14.83 29.46
CA ASN A 329 11.65 13.87 29.09
C ASN A 329 11.16 13.11 30.33
N LEU A 330 12.09 12.64 31.19
CA LEU A 330 11.69 12.04 32.46
C LEU A 330 10.86 13.01 33.30
N ARG A 331 11.32 14.24 33.57
CA ARG A 331 10.54 15.21 34.37
C ARG A 331 9.13 15.49 33.83
N LEU A 332 8.93 15.44 32.51
CA LEU A 332 7.64 15.69 31.88
C LEU A 332 6.69 14.48 31.98
N GLU A 333 7.24 13.28 31.95
CA GLU A 333 6.47 12.03 31.79
C GLU A 333 6.47 11.13 33.03
N ASP A 334 7.24 11.48 34.06
CA ASP A 334 7.37 10.69 35.29
C ASP A 334 6.10 10.71 36.17
N GLY A 335 6.07 9.82 37.16
CA GLY A 335 4.99 9.65 38.13
C GLY A 335 5.15 8.34 38.89
N THR A 336 4.17 7.98 39.72
CA THR A 336 4.14 6.62 40.27
C THR A 336 3.87 5.59 39.16
N PHE A 337 4.25 4.34 39.39
CA PHE A 337 3.98 3.24 38.44
C PHE A 337 2.51 3.22 37.99
N GLU A 338 1.57 3.32 38.93
CA GLU A 338 0.13 3.34 38.65
C GLU A 338 -0.28 4.55 37.80
N GLN A 339 0.25 5.74 38.08
CA GLN A 339 -0.07 6.95 37.33
C GLN A 339 0.40 6.85 35.87
N VAL A 340 1.62 6.37 35.63
CA VAL A 340 2.15 6.17 34.27
C VAL A 340 1.32 5.12 33.54
N ARG A 341 1.05 3.97 34.17
CA ARG A 341 0.21 2.90 33.62
C ARG A 341 -1.18 3.41 33.25
N ASP A 342 -1.83 4.16 34.13
CA ASP A 342 -3.20 4.61 33.93
C ASP A 342 -3.30 5.70 32.86
N ARG A 343 -2.27 6.55 32.70
CA ARG A 343 -2.15 7.48 31.56
C ARG A 343 -2.07 6.72 30.23
N ALA A 344 -1.17 5.73 30.13
CA ALA A 344 -1.07 4.89 28.94
C ALA A 344 -2.37 4.11 28.66
N ARG A 345 -3.01 3.57 29.70
CA ARG A 345 -4.29 2.88 29.60
C ARG A 345 -5.39 3.80 29.07
N SER A 346 -5.42 5.06 29.52
CA SER A 346 -6.39 6.05 29.03
C SER A 346 -6.15 6.41 27.57
N ALA A 347 -4.89 6.56 27.14
CA ALA A 347 -4.55 6.81 25.74
C ALA A 347 -5.03 5.66 24.83
N TRP A 348 -4.76 4.42 25.23
CA TRP A 348 -5.23 3.24 24.50
C TRP A 348 -6.75 3.06 24.56
N ALA A 349 -7.40 3.38 25.68
CA ALA A 349 -8.86 3.35 25.77
C ALA A 349 -9.50 4.29 24.73
N GLY A 350 -8.89 5.45 24.46
CA GLY A 350 -9.32 6.35 23.40
C GLY A 350 -9.20 5.74 22.00
N LYS A 351 -8.08 5.07 21.68
CA LYS A 351 -7.85 4.43 20.37
C LYS A 351 -8.68 3.16 20.16
N LEU A 352 -8.72 2.30 21.17
CA LEU A 352 -9.46 1.04 21.10
C LEU A 352 -10.97 1.27 21.22
N GLY A 353 -11.40 2.36 21.86
CA GLY A 353 -12.79 2.79 21.92
C GLY A 353 -13.31 3.46 20.65
N ILE A 354 -12.52 3.53 19.56
CA ILE A 354 -13.01 4.05 18.27
C ILE A 354 -14.12 3.15 17.70
N ILE A 355 -14.08 1.85 17.99
CA ILE A 355 -15.02 0.86 17.44
C ILE A 355 -15.65 0.04 18.56
N ASP A 356 -16.97 0.10 18.66
CA ASP A 356 -17.79 -0.78 19.50
C ASP A 356 -18.54 -1.80 18.64
N VAL A 357 -18.61 -3.05 19.12
CA VAL A 357 -19.20 -4.17 18.37
C VAL A 357 -20.19 -4.98 19.19
N GLU A 358 -21.28 -5.41 18.54
CA GLU A 358 -22.28 -6.32 19.09
C GLU A 358 -22.34 -7.63 18.28
N GLY A 359 -22.65 -8.73 18.96
CA GLY A 359 -22.69 -10.07 18.35
C GLY A 359 -21.30 -10.67 18.08
N ALA A 360 -20.25 -10.16 18.73
CA ALA A 360 -18.87 -10.66 18.62
C ALA A 360 -18.55 -11.74 19.66
N THR A 361 -17.81 -12.78 19.26
CA THR A 361 -17.19 -13.73 20.20
C THR A 361 -16.04 -13.08 20.98
N GLN A 362 -15.59 -13.72 22.07
CA GLN A 362 -14.41 -13.26 22.80
C GLN A 362 -13.17 -13.17 21.91
N ASP A 363 -12.95 -14.17 21.06
CA ASP A 363 -11.83 -14.21 20.11
C ASP A 363 -11.92 -13.06 19.09
N GLN A 364 -13.11 -12.81 18.52
CA GLN A 364 -13.31 -11.68 17.60
C GLN A 364 -13.05 -10.32 18.25
N ARG A 365 -13.41 -10.13 19.53
CA ARG A 365 -13.07 -8.90 20.27
C ARG A 365 -11.56 -8.78 20.47
N THR A 366 -10.89 -9.83 20.94
CA THR A 366 -9.43 -9.87 21.08
C THR A 366 -8.75 -9.51 19.75
N THR A 367 -9.20 -10.11 18.65
CA THR A 367 -8.65 -9.85 17.31
C THR A 367 -8.88 -8.40 16.87
N LEU A 368 -10.10 -7.87 17.00
CA LEU A 368 -10.40 -6.48 16.64
C LEU A 368 -9.53 -5.48 17.43
N TYR A 369 -9.52 -5.58 18.76
CA TYR A 369 -8.80 -4.61 19.59
C TYR A 369 -7.28 -4.78 19.52
N SER A 370 -6.77 -6.00 19.28
CA SER A 370 -5.34 -6.20 19.03
C SER A 370 -4.91 -5.66 17.66
N ASN A 371 -5.77 -5.76 16.63
CA ASN A 371 -5.52 -5.15 15.32
C ASN A 371 -5.55 -3.61 15.42
N LEU A 372 -6.51 -3.03 16.15
CA LEU A 372 -6.52 -1.57 16.41
C LEU A 372 -5.27 -1.13 17.17
N TYR A 373 -4.80 -1.92 18.14
CA TYR A 373 -3.54 -1.68 18.84
C TYR A 373 -2.35 -1.62 17.86
N ARG A 374 -2.21 -2.62 16.99
CA ARG A 374 -1.10 -2.68 16.01
C ARG A 374 -1.17 -1.54 14.98
N LEU A 375 -2.38 -1.20 14.52
CA LEU A 375 -2.60 -0.05 13.64
C LEU A 375 -2.08 1.25 14.26
N PHE A 376 -2.37 1.53 15.53
CA PHE A 376 -1.92 2.78 16.18
C PHE A 376 -0.56 2.65 16.87
N LEU A 377 0.20 1.59 16.62
CA LEU A 377 1.55 1.42 17.13
C LEU A 377 2.59 2.15 16.26
N TYR A 378 2.38 2.13 14.93
CA TYR A 378 3.23 2.78 13.92
C TYR A 378 2.45 3.85 13.16
N PRO A 379 3.09 4.81 12.48
CA PRO A 379 4.51 5.18 12.60
C PRO A 379 4.83 5.71 14.01
N ASN A 380 6.10 5.75 14.37
CA ASN A 380 6.57 6.22 15.68
C ASN A 380 6.91 7.71 15.65
N SER A 381 6.64 8.43 16.73
CA SER A 381 7.18 9.76 16.96
C SER A 381 8.71 9.72 17.06
N ALA A 382 9.36 10.79 16.61
CA ALA A 382 10.81 10.97 16.72
C ALA A 382 11.17 12.41 17.14
N PHE A 383 10.24 13.12 17.78
CA PHE A 383 10.39 14.51 18.24
C PHE A 383 10.24 14.59 19.75
N GLU A 384 10.82 15.64 20.34
CA GLU A 384 10.90 15.83 21.78
C GLU A 384 10.49 17.27 22.15
N ASP A 385 9.89 17.45 23.32
CA ASP A 385 9.60 18.78 23.90
C ASP A 385 10.88 19.36 24.50
N THR A 386 11.52 20.28 23.76
CA THR A 386 12.72 21.00 24.20
C THR A 386 12.35 22.35 24.84
N PRO A 387 13.25 23.01 25.58
CA PRO A 387 13.01 24.37 26.09
C PRO A 387 12.64 25.40 25.01
N ASP A 388 13.04 25.15 23.77
CA ASP A 388 12.85 26.03 22.62
C ASP A 388 11.71 25.54 21.69
N GLY A 389 10.85 24.64 22.18
CA GLY A 389 9.72 24.06 21.44
C GLY A 389 9.92 22.60 21.01
N LEU A 390 8.99 22.10 20.20
CA LEU A 390 9.07 20.73 19.67
C LEU A 390 10.15 20.65 18.60
N LYS A 391 11.11 19.75 18.79
CA LYS A 391 12.26 19.58 17.89
C LYS A 391 12.60 18.10 17.76
N TYR A 392 13.38 17.76 16.74
CA TYR A 392 13.88 16.41 16.54
C TYR A 392 15.32 16.42 16.03
N ALA A 393 16.03 15.32 16.27
CA ALA A 393 17.31 15.02 15.62
C ALA A 393 17.02 14.44 14.23
N SER A 394 17.31 15.18 13.16
CA SER A 394 16.94 14.78 11.81
C SER A 394 17.71 13.53 11.34
N PRO A 395 17.03 12.44 10.94
CA PRO A 395 17.67 11.21 10.47
C PRO A 395 18.05 11.28 8.98
N VAL A 396 17.66 12.35 8.28
CA VAL A 396 17.86 12.51 6.83
C VAL A 396 18.79 13.67 6.49
N ALA A 397 18.91 14.66 7.37
CA ALA A 397 19.83 15.78 7.19
C ALA A 397 21.28 15.37 7.52
N PRO A 398 22.28 15.97 6.84
CA PRO A 398 23.67 15.79 7.23
C PRO A 398 23.92 16.20 8.69
N HIS A 399 24.77 15.47 9.38
CA HIS A 399 25.20 15.81 10.74
C HIS A 399 25.82 17.20 10.79
N SER A 400 25.48 17.99 11.81
CA SER A 400 26.06 19.30 12.07
C SER A 400 27.32 19.24 12.94
N GLY A 401 27.59 18.11 13.57
CA GLY A 401 28.75 17.90 14.46
C GLY A 401 29.03 16.43 14.72
N GLN A 402 29.96 16.16 15.63
CA GLN A 402 30.27 14.81 16.11
C GLN A 402 29.45 14.48 17.35
N ASP A 403 29.01 13.22 17.47
CA ASP A 403 28.36 12.75 18.69
C ASP A 403 29.35 12.76 19.87
N THR A 404 28.91 13.26 21.02
CA THR A 404 29.62 13.16 22.30
C THR A 404 28.88 12.19 23.21
N PRO A 405 29.47 11.74 24.33
CA PRO A 405 28.74 10.90 25.29
C PRO A 405 27.46 11.52 25.86
N THR A 406 27.24 12.83 25.69
CA THR A 406 26.11 13.55 26.30
C THR A 406 25.24 14.34 25.31
N GLN A 407 25.62 14.47 24.05
CA GLN A 407 24.95 15.30 23.04
C GLN A 407 25.11 14.71 21.62
N THR A 408 24.04 14.72 20.82
CA THR A 408 24.10 14.26 19.42
C THR A 408 24.81 15.25 18.50
N GLY A 409 25.45 14.72 17.45
CA GLY A 409 25.95 15.46 16.30
C GLY A 409 24.93 15.65 15.18
N ALA A 410 23.75 15.03 15.28
CA ALA A 410 22.66 15.19 14.30
C ALA A 410 22.18 16.65 14.25
N LYS A 411 21.68 17.07 13.08
CA LYS A 411 21.08 18.39 12.93
C LYS A 411 19.75 18.41 13.68
N ILE A 412 19.62 19.32 14.65
CA ILE A 412 18.35 19.55 15.36
C ILE A 412 17.47 20.48 14.53
N VAL A 413 16.21 20.06 14.31
CA VAL A 413 15.25 20.77 13.45
C VAL A 413 13.93 20.96 14.21
N ASP A 414 13.22 22.05 13.91
CA ASP A 414 11.92 22.37 14.49
C ASP A 414 10.80 21.50 13.91
N GLY A 415 9.87 21.10 14.76
CA GLY A 415 8.64 20.42 14.37
C GLY A 415 8.52 19.01 14.92
N LYS A 416 7.53 18.29 14.37
CA LYS A 416 7.23 16.91 14.71
C LYS A 416 7.64 16.00 13.55
N LEU A 417 8.46 15.01 13.83
CA LEU A 417 8.89 14.00 12.87
C LEU A 417 8.28 12.64 13.23
N TYR A 418 7.90 11.88 12.22
CA TYR A 418 7.50 10.48 12.34
C TYR A 418 8.40 9.58 11.49
N VAL A 419 8.63 8.37 11.97
CA VAL A 419 9.56 7.38 11.40
C VAL A 419 8.97 5.96 11.53
N ASN A 420 9.70 4.94 11.10
CA ASN A 420 9.29 3.53 11.21
C ASN A 420 8.02 3.21 10.42
N ASN A 421 8.11 3.34 9.09
CA ASN A 421 6.99 3.05 8.19
C ASN A 421 7.48 2.54 6.83
N GLY A 422 6.96 1.39 6.41
CA GLY A 422 7.01 0.90 5.04
C GLY A 422 5.81 1.40 4.24
N PHE A 423 6.01 2.37 3.34
CA PHE A 423 4.89 2.84 2.53
C PHE A 423 4.44 1.78 1.53
N TRP A 424 5.35 0.92 1.07
CA TRP A 424 4.99 -0.19 0.19
C TRP A 424 3.89 -1.00 0.85
N ASP A 425 3.97 -1.34 2.13
CA ASP A 425 2.93 -2.04 2.89
C ASP A 425 1.71 -1.14 3.13
N THR A 426 1.93 -0.10 3.93
CA THR A 426 0.90 0.64 4.67
C THR A 426 -0.06 1.46 3.80
N TYR A 427 0.28 1.80 2.55
CA TYR A 427 -0.59 2.61 1.70
C TYR A 427 -1.94 1.93 1.45
N ARG A 428 -1.97 0.59 1.44
CA ARG A 428 -3.16 -0.20 1.10
C ARG A 428 -4.29 0.00 2.10
N THR A 429 -3.98 0.06 3.39
CA THR A 429 -5.00 -0.02 4.44
C THR A 429 -4.73 0.87 5.65
N ALA A 430 -3.48 0.98 6.12
CA ALA A 430 -3.17 1.76 7.32
C ALA A 430 -3.39 3.27 7.11
N TRP A 431 -2.89 3.84 6.01
CA TRP A 431 -3.10 5.27 5.69
C TRP A 431 -4.58 5.64 5.44
N PRO A 432 -5.37 4.80 4.72
CA PRO A 432 -6.82 4.95 4.66
C PRO A 432 -7.51 4.90 6.02
N ALA A 433 -7.03 4.04 6.93
CA ALA A 433 -7.57 3.91 8.27
C ALA A 433 -7.27 5.18 9.08
N TYR A 434 -6.05 5.72 9.02
CA TYR A 434 -5.73 7.00 9.66
C TYR A 434 -6.62 8.12 9.12
N SER A 435 -6.80 8.19 7.80
CA SER A 435 -7.63 9.23 7.17
C SER A 435 -9.10 9.20 7.62
N LEU A 436 -9.62 8.05 8.04
CA LEU A 436 -11.01 7.90 8.51
C LEU A 436 -11.14 7.95 10.04
N LEU A 437 -10.18 7.38 10.76
CA LEU A 437 -10.30 7.06 12.19
C LEU A 437 -9.41 7.94 13.08
N ALA A 438 -8.36 8.56 12.54
CA ALA A 438 -7.35 9.25 13.35
C ALA A 438 -7.49 10.79 13.25
N PRO A 439 -7.75 11.50 14.37
CA PRO A 439 -7.71 12.97 14.38
C PRO A 439 -6.32 13.53 14.03
N GLU A 440 -5.25 12.78 14.29
CA GLU A 440 -3.86 13.18 14.02
C GLU A 440 -3.36 12.84 12.60
N ALA A 441 -4.21 12.33 11.70
CA ALA A 441 -3.76 11.87 10.37
C ALA A 441 -2.93 12.91 9.60
N GLY A 442 -3.31 14.20 9.68
CA GLY A 442 -2.56 15.29 9.04
C GLY A 442 -1.16 15.51 9.65
N GLU A 443 -1.04 15.36 10.97
CA GLU A 443 0.24 15.46 11.68
C GLU A 443 1.18 14.31 11.30
N LEU A 444 0.66 13.10 11.14
CA LEU A 444 1.43 11.95 10.65
C LEU A 444 1.96 12.19 9.23
N VAL A 445 1.12 12.73 8.33
CA VAL A 445 1.53 13.09 6.96
C VAL A 445 2.60 14.17 6.98
N ASP A 446 2.37 15.28 7.70
CA ASP A 446 3.31 16.39 7.77
C ASP A 446 4.67 15.98 8.34
N GLY A 447 4.71 14.99 9.26
CA GLY A 447 5.95 14.40 9.75
C GLY A 447 6.80 13.76 8.66
N PHE A 448 6.22 13.00 7.74
CA PHE A 448 6.97 12.46 6.60
C PHE A 448 7.28 13.52 5.53
N VAL A 449 6.37 14.47 5.30
CA VAL A 449 6.64 15.64 4.42
C VAL A 449 7.80 16.47 4.95
N GLN A 450 8.03 16.49 6.26
CA GLN A 450 9.18 17.16 6.85
C GLN A 450 10.52 16.56 6.36
N GLN A 451 10.62 15.26 6.06
CA GLN A 451 11.83 14.68 5.44
C GLN A 451 12.13 15.32 4.08
N TYR A 452 11.08 15.60 3.30
CA TYR A 452 11.21 16.31 2.03
C TYR A 452 11.67 17.76 2.22
N ARG A 453 11.18 18.45 3.25
CA ARG A 453 11.65 19.81 3.58
C ARG A 453 13.11 19.81 4.03
N ASP A 454 13.51 18.80 4.80
CA ASP A 454 14.86 18.69 5.36
C ASP A 454 15.92 18.32 4.32
N SER A 455 15.58 17.43 3.38
CA SER A 455 16.57 16.79 2.49
C SER A 455 16.06 16.47 1.08
N GLY A 456 14.86 16.92 0.73
CA GLY A 456 14.34 16.92 -0.63
C GLY A 456 13.69 15.62 -1.09
N TRP A 457 13.52 14.62 -0.23
CA TRP A 457 12.87 13.33 -0.53
C TRP A 457 12.07 12.82 0.66
N ILE A 458 11.12 11.91 0.43
CA ILE A 458 10.44 11.15 1.47
C ILE A 458 10.95 9.72 1.40
N ALA A 459 11.18 9.09 2.56
CA ALA A 459 11.53 7.68 2.62
C ALA A 459 10.47 6.80 1.93
N ARG A 460 10.91 5.81 1.16
CA ARG A 460 10.02 4.71 0.72
C ARG A 460 9.76 3.75 1.87
N TRP A 461 10.84 3.41 2.56
CA TRP A 461 10.86 2.70 3.84
C TRP A 461 11.68 3.54 4.83
N SER A 462 11.10 3.86 5.98
CA SER A 462 11.73 4.66 7.04
C SER A 462 12.08 3.78 8.25
N SER A 463 13.34 3.77 8.67
CA SER A 463 13.77 3.27 9.99
C SER A 463 15.17 3.78 10.38
N PRO A 464 15.30 4.98 10.97
CA PRO A 464 14.39 6.11 10.86
C PRO A 464 14.58 6.91 9.55
N GLY A 465 15.75 6.82 8.91
CA GLY A 465 16.06 7.50 7.65
C GLY A 465 15.69 6.66 6.42
N TYR A 466 16.35 6.92 5.28
CA TYR A 466 16.03 6.26 4.00
C TYR A 466 16.60 4.84 3.91
N ALA A 467 15.76 3.82 4.03
CA ALA A 467 16.15 2.43 3.78
C ALA A 467 15.82 1.99 2.34
N ASP A 468 16.74 1.29 1.69
CA ASP A 468 16.53 0.74 0.34
C ASP A 468 15.82 -0.62 0.39
N LEU A 469 14.51 -0.60 0.61
CA LEU A 469 13.68 -1.82 0.70
C LEU A 469 12.36 -1.65 -0.03
N MET A 470 11.85 -2.78 -0.52
CA MET A 470 10.64 -2.88 -1.32
C MET A 470 10.67 -1.98 -2.57
N VAL A 471 9.55 -1.93 -3.28
CA VAL A 471 9.39 -1.17 -4.53
C VAL A 471 8.38 -0.02 -4.37
N GLY A 472 8.25 0.83 -5.38
CA GLY A 472 7.26 1.92 -5.41
C GLY A 472 7.60 3.13 -4.54
N THR A 473 6.87 4.23 -4.75
CA THR A 473 6.97 5.48 -3.97
C THR A 473 5.65 5.76 -3.25
N SER A 474 5.13 4.75 -2.56
CA SER A 474 3.73 4.67 -2.10
C SER A 474 3.25 5.73 -1.10
N SER A 475 4.13 6.61 -0.63
CA SER A 475 3.72 7.86 0.04
C SER A 475 2.94 8.79 -0.91
N ASP A 476 3.23 8.73 -2.22
CA ASP A 476 2.55 9.52 -3.26
C ASP A 476 1.02 9.26 -3.24
N VAL A 477 0.62 7.97 -3.34
CA VAL A 477 -0.81 7.60 -3.33
C VAL A 477 -1.44 7.72 -1.95
N ALA A 478 -0.70 7.42 -0.88
CA ALA A 478 -1.21 7.53 0.50
C ALA A 478 -1.59 8.96 0.86
N PHE A 479 -0.75 9.94 0.51
CA PHE A 479 -1.00 11.35 0.83
C PHE A 479 -2.01 11.99 -0.12
N ALA A 480 -2.02 11.58 -1.39
CA ALA A 480 -3.08 11.95 -2.32
C ALA A 480 -4.46 11.49 -1.80
N ASP A 481 -4.56 10.24 -1.33
CA ASP A 481 -5.78 9.70 -0.74
C ASP A 481 -6.23 10.48 0.50
N ALA A 482 -5.31 10.76 1.44
CA ALA A 482 -5.59 11.57 2.62
C ALA A 482 -6.10 12.98 2.24
N TYR A 483 -5.48 13.64 1.27
CA TYR A 483 -5.89 14.96 0.79
C TYR A 483 -7.30 14.94 0.20
N LEU A 484 -7.58 13.97 -0.67
CA LEU A 484 -8.90 13.79 -1.31
C LEU A 484 -10.01 13.45 -0.31
N LYS A 485 -9.64 12.85 0.83
CA LYS A 485 -10.52 12.56 1.97
C LYS A 485 -10.66 13.73 2.94
N GLY A 486 -9.98 14.85 2.69
CA GLY A 486 -10.14 16.10 3.42
C GLY A 486 -9.25 16.25 4.65
N VAL A 487 -8.27 15.36 4.85
CA VAL A 487 -7.24 15.48 5.89
C VAL A 487 -6.44 16.78 5.66
N LYS A 488 -6.14 17.51 6.74
CA LYS A 488 -5.47 18.81 6.68
C LYS A 488 -3.98 18.66 6.99
N PHE A 489 -3.13 19.01 6.03
CA PHE A 489 -1.68 19.02 6.09
C PHE A 489 -1.14 19.94 4.99
N ASP A 490 0.19 20.10 4.86
CA ASP A 490 0.79 20.82 3.74
C ASP A 490 0.73 20.02 2.43
N ALA A 491 -0.43 20.10 1.77
CA ALA A 491 -0.72 19.40 0.53
C ALA A 491 0.22 19.80 -0.63
N GLU A 492 0.69 21.06 -0.66
CA GLU A 492 1.59 21.52 -1.72
C GLU A 492 2.96 20.86 -1.57
N SER A 493 3.55 20.84 -0.37
CA SER A 493 4.84 20.15 -0.16
C SER A 493 4.74 18.64 -0.42
N ALA A 494 3.63 18.00 -0.03
CA ALA A 494 3.40 16.59 -0.32
C ALA A 494 3.28 16.33 -1.84
N TYR A 495 2.53 17.16 -2.56
CA TYR A 495 2.41 17.09 -4.01
C TYR A 495 3.77 17.27 -4.70
N GLN A 496 4.57 18.23 -4.24
CA GLN A 496 5.90 18.51 -4.79
C GLN A 496 6.89 17.37 -4.52
N ALA A 497 6.77 16.69 -3.37
CA ALA A 497 7.53 15.46 -3.09
C ALA A 497 7.16 14.32 -4.06
N ALA A 498 5.87 14.10 -4.27
CA ALA A 498 5.36 13.08 -5.18
C ALA A 498 5.72 13.37 -6.64
N LEU A 499 5.62 14.65 -7.06
CA LEU A 499 6.04 15.10 -8.38
C LEU A 499 7.54 14.82 -8.59
N LYS A 500 8.39 15.09 -7.59
CA LYS A 500 9.82 14.80 -7.67
C LYS A 500 10.10 13.30 -7.82
N ASN A 501 9.44 12.45 -7.02
CA ASN A 501 9.51 10.99 -7.12
C ASN A 501 9.19 10.49 -8.53
N ALA A 502 8.22 11.14 -9.18
CA ALA A 502 7.63 10.73 -10.44
C ALA A 502 8.29 11.34 -11.69
N THR A 503 9.19 12.32 -11.54
CA THR A 503 9.75 13.11 -12.65
C THR A 503 11.25 13.38 -12.58
N VAL A 504 11.94 12.99 -11.51
CA VAL A 504 13.37 13.27 -11.31
C VAL A 504 14.11 12.00 -10.90
N VAL A 505 15.22 11.71 -11.59
CA VAL A 505 16.07 10.56 -11.27
C VAL A 505 16.59 10.68 -9.83
N PRO A 506 16.38 9.67 -8.97
CA PRO A 506 16.85 9.74 -7.60
C PRO A 506 18.39 9.69 -7.53
N PRO A 507 19.01 10.38 -6.57
CA PRO A 507 20.48 10.42 -6.45
C PRO A 507 21.09 9.11 -5.90
N ASN A 508 20.27 8.23 -5.32
CA ASN A 508 20.67 6.95 -4.75
C ASN A 508 19.44 6.02 -4.68
N PRO A 509 19.60 4.70 -4.45
CA PRO A 509 18.48 3.76 -4.57
C PRO A 509 17.48 3.80 -3.40
N ALA A 510 17.76 4.48 -2.29
CA ALA A 510 16.88 4.51 -1.10
C ALA A 510 15.69 5.49 -1.22
N VAL A 511 15.67 6.34 -2.25
CA VAL A 511 14.63 7.36 -2.48
C VAL A 511 14.16 7.37 -3.94
N GLY A 512 12.99 7.94 -4.21
CA GLY A 512 12.45 8.07 -5.56
C GLY A 512 12.25 6.74 -6.30
N ARG A 513 11.97 6.80 -7.60
CA ARG A 513 11.73 5.60 -8.42
C ARG A 513 13.03 5.10 -9.05
N LYS A 514 13.41 3.84 -8.78
CA LYS A 514 14.56 3.21 -9.45
C LYS A 514 14.29 3.10 -10.96
N GLY A 515 15.33 3.30 -11.77
CA GLY A 515 15.23 3.21 -13.23
C GLY A 515 14.51 4.37 -13.92
N LEU A 516 14.11 5.43 -13.20
CA LEU A 516 13.35 6.54 -13.77
C LEU A 516 14.08 7.29 -14.90
N GLN A 517 15.40 7.14 -15.01
CA GLN A 517 16.21 7.72 -16.09
C GLN A 517 15.67 7.36 -17.48
N THR A 518 15.12 6.16 -17.64
CA THR A 518 14.63 5.62 -18.93
C THR A 518 13.16 5.20 -18.86
N SER A 519 12.68 4.75 -17.69
CA SER A 519 11.36 4.13 -17.57
C SER A 519 10.18 5.09 -17.80
N ILE A 520 10.39 6.39 -17.53
CA ILE A 520 9.37 7.43 -17.77
C ILE A 520 9.05 7.61 -19.25
N PHE A 521 10.03 7.37 -20.14
CA PHE A 521 9.91 7.52 -21.60
C PHE A 521 9.42 6.21 -22.23
N ARG A 522 10.01 5.07 -21.85
CA ARG A 522 9.60 3.74 -22.34
C ARG A 522 8.20 3.32 -21.89
N GLY A 523 7.69 3.92 -20.82
CA GLY A 523 6.41 3.58 -20.22
C GLY A 523 6.44 2.31 -19.36
N TYR A 524 7.60 1.70 -19.11
CA TYR A 524 7.80 0.59 -18.17
C TYR A 524 9.26 0.55 -17.67
N THR A 525 9.49 -0.10 -16.53
CA THR A 525 10.83 -0.31 -15.97
C THR A 525 11.42 -1.61 -16.52
N ALA A 526 12.57 -1.51 -17.19
CA ALA A 526 13.20 -2.64 -17.88
C ALA A 526 13.90 -3.60 -16.90
N LEU A 527 13.68 -4.91 -17.10
CA LEU A 527 14.12 -5.96 -16.18
C LEU A 527 15.62 -6.24 -16.16
N ASP A 528 16.33 -5.79 -17.19
CA ASP A 528 17.79 -5.88 -17.35
C ASP A 528 18.51 -4.65 -16.78
N GLU A 529 17.76 -3.61 -16.41
CA GLU A 529 18.26 -2.39 -15.77
C GLU A 529 17.95 -2.34 -14.27
N VAL A 530 16.76 -2.83 -13.88
CA VAL A 530 16.29 -2.84 -12.49
C VAL A 530 15.67 -4.20 -12.15
N GLY A 531 16.17 -4.84 -11.09
CA GLY A 531 15.55 -6.04 -10.54
C GLY A 531 14.10 -5.78 -10.11
N GLU A 532 13.21 -6.76 -10.29
CA GLU A 532 11.77 -6.61 -10.00
C GLU A 532 11.11 -5.46 -10.79
N GLY A 533 11.62 -5.18 -11.99
CA GLY A 533 11.19 -4.04 -12.83
C GLY A 533 9.68 -3.96 -13.07
N LEU A 534 9.00 -5.10 -13.23
CA LEU A 534 7.54 -5.11 -13.36
C LEU A 534 6.85 -4.58 -12.09
N SER A 535 7.29 -5.00 -10.90
CA SER A 535 6.71 -4.55 -9.63
C SER A 535 6.94 -3.05 -9.42
N TRP A 536 8.15 -2.56 -9.75
CA TRP A 536 8.44 -1.12 -9.79
C TRP A 536 7.51 -0.34 -10.71
N ALA A 537 7.24 -0.85 -11.90
CA ALA A 537 6.37 -0.21 -12.87
C ALA A 537 4.91 -0.20 -12.39
N MET A 538 4.39 -1.35 -11.96
CA MET A 538 3.00 -1.51 -11.53
C MET A 538 2.65 -0.64 -10.32
N ASP A 539 3.51 -0.63 -9.28
CA ASP A 539 3.31 0.27 -8.14
C ASP A 539 3.49 1.75 -8.55
N GLY A 540 4.39 2.04 -9.49
CA GLY A 540 4.52 3.38 -10.08
C GLY A 540 3.22 3.89 -10.71
N TYR A 541 2.45 3.02 -11.38
CA TYR A 541 1.19 3.40 -12.02
C TYR A 541 0.06 3.66 -11.00
N ILE A 542 0.01 2.91 -9.90
CA ILE A 542 -0.89 3.19 -8.77
C ILE A 542 -0.56 4.56 -8.17
N ASN A 543 0.73 4.85 -8.00
CA ASN A 543 1.20 6.14 -7.50
C ASN A 543 0.85 7.30 -8.45
N ASP A 544 1.00 7.10 -9.76
CA ASP A 544 0.60 8.11 -10.76
C ASP A 544 -0.90 8.40 -10.72
N PHE A 545 -1.75 7.41 -10.46
CA PHE A 545 -3.18 7.64 -10.27
C PHE A 545 -3.47 8.55 -9.07
N GLY A 546 -2.78 8.34 -7.94
CA GLY A 546 -2.85 9.22 -6.78
C GLY A 546 -2.40 10.65 -7.11
N ILE A 547 -1.22 10.79 -7.73
CA ILE A 547 -0.68 12.09 -8.15
C ILE A 547 -1.65 12.81 -9.08
N ALA A 548 -2.25 12.11 -10.05
CA ALA A 548 -3.20 12.68 -10.99
C ALA A 548 -4.44 13.27 -10.30
N ASN A 549 -5.00 12.55 -9.34
CA ASN A 549 -6.20 13.00 -8.63
C ASN A 549 -5.88 14.15 -7.66
N MET A 550 -4.71 14.12 -7.00
CA MET A 550 -4.25 15.22 -6.17
C MET A 550 -3.97 16.49 -7.00
N ALA A 551 -3.26 16.35 -8.12
CA ALA A 551 -3.00 17.42 -9.08
C ALA A 551 -4.30 18.07 -9.57
N GLN A 552 -5.31 17.26 -9.90
CA GLN A 552 -6.62 17.74 -10.31
C GLN A 552 -7.30 18.58 -9.23
N ALA A 553 -7.20 18.15 -7.97
CA ALA A 553 -7.80 18.83 -6.83
C ALA A 553 -7.03 20.10 -6.42
N LEU A 554 -5.73 20.18 -6.70
CA LEU A 554 -4.89 21.37 -6.49
C LEU A 554 -4.93 22.36 -7.67
N GLY A 555 -5.44 21.94 -8.84
CA GLY A 555 -5.57 22.78 -10.03
C GLY A 555 -4.43 22.63 -11.05
N HIS A 556 -3.52 21.68 -10.88
CA HIS A 556 -2.45 21.33 -11.83
C HIS A 556 -3.01 20.45 -12.97
N LYS A 557 -3.75 21.06 -13.90
CA LYS A 557 -4.52 20.33 -14.92
C LYS A 557 -3.67 19.51 -15.89
N ASP A 558 -2.55 20.06 -16.37
CA ASP A 558 -1.67 19.37 -17.33
C ASP A 558 -1.03 18.13 -16.68
N ASP A 559 -0.54 18.26 -15.43
CA ASP A 559 -0.03 17.15 -14.63
C ASP A 559 -1.12 16.10 -14.38
N ALA A 560 -2.33 16.53 -14.02
CA ALA A 560 -3.46 15.63 -13.75
C ALA A 560 -3.81 14.74 -14.96
N GLU A 561 -3.84 15.30 -16.16
CA GLU A 561 -4.14 14.55 -17.39
C GLU A 561 -2.97 13.63 -17.78
N TYR A 562 -1.73 14.11 -17.65
CA TYR A 562 -0.53 13.32 -17.93
C TYR A 562 -0.39 12.12 -16.99
N PHE A 563 -0.47 12.31 -15.67
CA PHE A 563 -0.33 11.20 -14.72
C PHE A 563 -1.52 10.25 -14.77
N ARG A 564 -2.75 10.74 -15.06
CA ARG A 564 -3.91 9.85 -15.26
C ARG A 564 -3.70 8.94 -16.45
N SER A 565 -3.11 9.47 -17.52
CA SER A 565 -2.69 8.65 -18.66
C SER A 565 -1.60 7.65 -18.28
N ARG A 566 -0.53 8.11 -17.61
CA ARG A 566 0.62 7.26 -17.25
C ARG A 566 0.24 6.13 -16.30
N ALA A 567 -0.76 6.33 -15.45
CA ALA A 567 -1.34 5.30 -14.59
C ALA A 567 -1.96 4.10 -15.35
N LEU A 568 -2.18 4.23 -16.67
CA LEU A 568 -2.72 3.18 -17.53
C LEU A 568 -1.64 2.36 -18.24
N ASN A 569 -0.36 2.70 -18.07
CA ASN A 569 0.74 2.00 -18.73
C ASN A 569 0.91 0.55 -18.27
N TYR A 570 0.19 0.09 -17.24
CA TYR A 570 0.13 -1.33 -16.86
C TYR A 570 -0.25 -2.24 -18.04
N VAL A 571 -1.04 -1.74 -18.99
CA VAL A 571 -1.40 -2.46 -20.22
C VAL A 571 -0.17 -2.86 -21.05
N ASN A 572 0.93 -2.11 -20.96
CA ASN A 572 2.16 -2.39 -21.71
C ASN A 572 2.89 -3.64 -21.21
N LEU A 573 2.58 -4.09 -19.99
CA LEU A 573 3.18 -5.27 -19.35
C LEU A 573 2.25 -6.48 -19.33
N PHE A 574 1.03 -6.37 -19.89
CA PHE A 574 0.14 -7.51 -20.08
C PHE A 574 0.51 -8.25 -21.38
N ASP A 575 0.94 -9.50 -21.27
CA ASP A 575 1.20 -10.35 -22.43
C ASP A 575 -0.04 -11.22 -22.74
N PRO A 576 -0.81 -10.92 -23.79
CA PRO A 576 -2.01 -11.67 -24.14
C PRO A 576 -1.71 -13.11 -24.57
N ASN A 577 -0.46 -13.45 -24.92
CA ASN A 577 -0.10 -14.81 -25.32
C ASN A 577 -0.03 -15.78 -24.13
N VAL A 578 0.32 -15.27 -22.95
CA VAL A 578 0.32 -16.02 -21.67
C VAL A 578 -0.88 -15.69 -20.80
N GLY A 579 -1.53 -14.54 -21.00
CA GLY A 579 -2.70 -14.09 -20.22
C GLY A 579 -2.34 -13.64 -18.80
N PHE A 580 -1.15 -13.07 -18.63
CA PHE A 580 -0.59 -12.57 -17.36
C PHE A 580 0.30 -11.35 -17.62
N PHE A 581 0.61 -10.62 -16.55
CA PHE A 581 1.65 -9.60 -16.58
C PHE A 581 3.03 -10.25 -16.48
N GLN A 582 3.99 -9.83 -17.31
CA GLN A 582 5.39 -10.25 -17.21
C GLN A 582 6.34 -9.14 -17.66
N GLY A 583 7.59 -9.17 -17.18
CA GLY A 583 8.55 -8.12 -17.45
C GLY A 583 9.00 -8.07 -18.92
N LYS A 584 9.46 -6.89 -19.33
CA LYS A 584 10.19 -6.66 -20.59
C LYS A 584 11.61 -6.17 -20.34
N ASP A 585 12.52 -6.51 -21.23
CA ASP A 585 13.86 -5.91 -21.26
C ASP A 585 13.85 -4.52 -21.93
N SER A 586 15.01 -3.87 -21.92
CA SER A 586 15.24 -2.55 -22.52
C SER A 586 14.99 -2.50 -24.04
N THR A 587 14.92 -3.66 -24.72
CA THR A 587 14.60 -3.79 -26.14
C THR A 587 13.12 -4.09 -26.42
N GLY A 588 12.31 -4.22 -25.36
CA GLY A 588 10.88 -4.50 -25.44
C GLY A 588 10.53 -5.99 -25.55
N GLN A 589 11.51 -6.89 -25.42
CA GLN A 589 11.25 -8.33 -25.45
C GLN A 589 10.75 -8.82 -24.09
N TRP A 590 9.74 -9.69 -24.11
CA TRP A 590 9.21 -10.34 -22.91
C TRP A 590 10.24 -11.28 -22.28
N ARG A 591 10.25 -11.35 -20.94
CA ARG A 591 11.14 -12.26 -20.20
C ARG A 591 11.00 -13.72 -20.66
N ARG A 592 9.77 -14.21 -20.81
CA ARG A 592 9.48 -15.61 -21.16
C ARG A 592 8.58 -15.68 -22.38
N THR A 593 8.88 -16.65 -23.23
CA THR A 593 7.98 -17.09 -24.28
C THR A 593 6.78 -17.83 -23.68
N LYS A 594 5.70 -17.95 -24.45
CA LYS A 594 4.47 -18.62 -24.02
C LYS A 594 4.70 -20.01 -23.42
N ASP A 595 5.53 -20.83 -24.06
CA ASP A 595 5.76 -22.23 -23.66
C ASP A 595 6.68 -22.35 -22.43
N ALA A 596 7.38 -21.28 -22.06
CA ALA A 596 8.31 -21.24 -20.93
C ALA A 596 7.77 -20.47 -19.72
N TYR A 597 6.61 -19.82 -19.85
CA TYR A 597 6.01 -19.03 -18.78
C TYR A 597 5.21 -19.94 -17.83
N ASP A 598 5.52 -19.85 -16.53
CA ASP A 598 4.75 -20.48 -15.46
C ASP A 598 4.37 -19.40 -14.44
N PRO A 599 3.07 -19.08 -14.28
CA PRO A 599 2.62 -18.00 -13.38
C PRO A 599 2.87 -18.28 -11.90
N ARG A 600 3.26 -19.50 -11.53
CA ARG A 600 3.58 -19.89 -10.15
C ARG A 600 5.03 -19.60 -9.78
N VAL A 601 5.87 -19.17 -10.72
CA VAL A 601 7.29 -18.88 -10.44
C VAL A 601 7.40 -17.53 -9.74
N TRP A 602 7.91 -17.54 -8.51
CA TRP A 602 8.10 -16.36 -7.69
C TRP A 602 9.36 -15.58 -8.07
N GLY A 603 9.38 -14.28 -7.77
CA GLY A 603 10.56 -13.44 -7.96
C GLY A 603 10.77 -13.01 -9.41
N TYR A 604 12.01 -12.65 -9.76
CA TYR A 604 12.42 -12.02 -11.02
C TYR A 604 11.74 -10.69 -11.31
N ASP A 605 10.49 -10.75 -11.79
CA ASP A 605 9.65 -9.59 -12.13
C ASP A 605 8.83 -9.13 -10.91
N TYR A 606 8.59 -10.05 -9.99
CA TYR A 606 7.62 -9.94 -8.90
C TYR A 606 8.34 -9.78 -7.56
N THR A 607 8.00 -8.73 -6.81
CA THR A 607 8.44 -8.55 -5.42
C THR A 607 7.57 -9.41 -4.50
N GLU A 608 8.20 -10.37 -3.81
CA GLU A 608 7.58 -11.26 -2.80
C GLU A 608 6.31 -12.00 -3.26
N THR A 609 6.20 -12.24 -4.57
CA THR A 609 5.04 -12.92 -5.12
C THR A 609 5.32 -13.50 -6.50
N ASP A 610 4.25 -13.86 -7.22
CA ASP A 610 4.27 -14.48 -8.53
C ASP A 610 3.28 -13.85 -9.53
N GLY A 611 3.19 -14.44 -10.72
CA GLY A 611 2.31 -13.96 -11.79
C GLY A 611 0.83 -14.07 -11.43
N TRP A 612 0.44 -15.00 -10.55
CA TRP A 612 -0.96 -15.17 -10.13
C TRP A 612 -1.47 -14.01 -9.30
N ASN A 613 -0.66 -13.50 -8.38
CA ASN A 613 -1.03 -12.34 -7.58
C ASN A 613 -0.96 -11.04 -8.39
N MET A 614 0.06 -10.89 -9.23
CA MET A 614 0.20 -9.73 -10.10
C MET A 614 -0.85 -9.65 -11.22
N ALA A 615 -1.55 -10.75 -11.53
CA ALA A 615 -2.67 -10.79 -12.47
C ALA A 615 -3.77 -9.75 -12.18
N PHE A 616 -3.84 -9.23 -10.95
CA PHE A 616 -4.88 -8.31 -10.52
C PHE A 616 -4.33 -6.98 -9.99
N HIS A 617 -3.03 -6.71 -10.14
CA HIS A 617 -2.35 -5.56 -9.54
C HIS A 617 -2.52 -4.25 -10.34
N ALA A 618 -3.76 -3.95 -10.72
CA ALA A 618 -4.17 -2.68 -11.31
C ALA A 618 -5.50 -2.18 -10.68
N PRO A 619 -5.58 -2.08 -9.34
CA PRO A 619 -6.83 -1.73 -8.66
C PRO A 619 -7.35 -0.31 -9.00
N GLN A 620 -6.46 0.57 -9.49
CA GLN A 620 -6.82 1.90 -9.99
C GLN A 620 -7.72 1.87 -11.24
N ASP A 621 -7.75 0.76 -11.99
CA ASP A 621 -8.51 0.63 -13.24
C ASP A 621 -9.09 -0.78 -13.43
N GLY A 622 -9.94 -1.23 -12.50
CA GLY A 622 -10.56 -2.55 -12.57
C GLY A 622 -11.39 -2.81 -13.84
N ALA A 623 -11.97 -1.77 -14.44
CA ALA A 623 -12.69 -1.86 -15.71
C ALA A 623 -11.75 -2.10 -16.90
N GLY A 624 -10.61 -1.40 -16.96
CA GLY A 624 -9.56 -1.66 -17.94
C GLY A 624 -8.95 -3.05 -17.78
N LEU A 625 -8.70 -3.49 -16.54
CA LEU A 625 -8.24 -4.85 -16.27
C LEU A 625 -9.25 -5.91 -16.73
N ALA A 626 -10.55 -5.69 -16.50
CA ALA A 626 -11.59 -6.57 -17.04
C ALA A 626 -11.52 -6.64 -18.57
N THR A 627 -11.27 -5.52 -19.24
CA THR A 627 -11.13 -5.46 -20.70
C THR A 627 -9.94 -6.29 -21.19
N LEU A 628 -8.79 -6.24 -20.52
CA LEU A 628 -7.60 -7.07 -20.86
C LEU A 628 -7.90 -8.57 -20.85
N TYR A 629 -8.75 -9.03 -19.93
CA TYR A 629 -9.16 -10.43 -19.84
C TYR A 629 -10.28 -10.83 -20.81
N GLY A 630 -10.88 -9.87 -21.54
CA GLY A 630 -12.01 -10.14 -22.45
C GLY A 630 -13.39 -9.84 -21.85
N GLY A 631 -13.45 -8.99 -20.82
CA GLY A 631 -14.66 -8.48 -20.17
C GLY A 631 -14.87 -9.02 -18.75
N ARG A 632 -15.90 -8.51 -18.08
CA ARG A 632 -16.23 -8.80 -16.66
C ARG A 632 -16.35 -10.29 -16.35
N ALA A 633 -16.98 -11.06 -17.24
CA ALA A 633 -17.14 -12.51 -17.06
C ALA A 633 -15.80 -13.25 -17.11
N ALA A 634 -14.87 -12.81 -17.98
CA ALA A 634 -13.56 -13.41 -18.09
C ALA A 634 -12.64 -13.04 -16.91
N LEU A 635 -12.75 -11.80 -16.40
CA LEU A 635 -12.10 -11.44 -15.14
C LEU A 635 -12.61 -12.30 -13.97
N ALA A 636 -13.93 -12.48 -13.85
CA ALA A 636 -14.50 -13.35 -12.82
C ALA A 636 -13.97 -14.79 -12.93
N LYS A 637 -13.85 -15.33 -14.16
CA LYS A 637 -13.26 -16.65 -14.38
C LYS A 637 -11.78 -16.69 -13.99
N LYS A 638 -10.99 -15.65 -14.31
CA LYS A 638 -9.58 -15.57 -13.93
C LYS A 638 -9.42 -15.56 -12.40
N LEU A 639 -10.28 -14.84 -11.67
CA LEU A 639 -10.34 -14.87 -10.22
C LEU A 639 -10.76 -16.26 -9.70
N ASP A 640 -11.72 -16.93 -10.32
CA ASP A 640 -12.09 -18.31 -9.95
C ASP A 640 -10.89 -19.27 -10.12
N ASP A 641 -10.16 -19.16 -11.23
CA ASP A 641 -8.96 -19.95 -11.50
C ASP A 641 -7.88 -19.66 -10.43
N PHE A 642 -7.71 -18.40 -10.01
CA PHE A 642 -6.79 -18.01 -8.95
C PHE A 642 -7.15 -18.62 -7.58
N PHE A 643 -8.42 -18.53 -7.16
CA PHE A 643 -8.87 -19.09 -5.88
C PHE A 643 -8.95 -20.64 -5.87
N THR A 644 -8.81 -21.30 -7.02
CA THR A 644 -8.89 -22.76 -7.14
C THR A 644 -7.56 -23.43 -7.50
N THR A 645 -6.65 -22.74 -8.19
CA THR A 645 -5.30 -23.24 -8.50
C THR A 645 -4.50 -23.34 -7.22
N GLN A 646 -4.01 -24.52 -6.86
CA GLN A 646 -3.34 -24.70 -5.58
C GLN A 646 -1.94 -24.07 -5.54
N GLU A 647 -1.63 -23.31 -4.48
CA GLU A 647 -0.25 -22.97 -4.11
C GLU A 647 0.43 -24.14 -3.40
N THR A 648 1.66 -24.47 -3.81
CA THR A 648 2.38 -25.67 -3.37
C THR A 648 3.69 -25.38 -2.64
N ALA A 649 4.17 -24.13 -2.68
CA ALA A 649 5.45 -23.65 -2.19
C ALA A 649 6.64 -24.40 -2.82
N THR A 650 6.58 -24.67 -4.13
CA THR A 650 7.61 -25.45 -4.85
C THR A 650 8.25 -24.73 -6.03
N PHE A 651 7.89 -23.48 -6.29
CA PHE A 651 8.33 -22.71 -7.46
C PHE A 651 9.09 -21.44 -7.03
N PRO A 652 10.24 -21.57 -6.33
CA PRO A 652 10.91 -20.44 -5.69
C PRO A 652 11.56 -19.43 -6.65
N GLY A 653 11.63 -19.73 -7.95
CA GLY A 653 12.16 -18.85 -8.98
C GLY A 653 13.52 -18.25 -8.62
N SER A 654 13.60 -16.91 -8.54
CA SER A 654 14.87 -16.20 -8.30
C SER A 654 15.37 -16.24 -6.86
N TYR A 655 14.57 -16.71 -5.89
CA TYR A 655 14.93 -16.69 -4.46
C TYR A 655 15.94 -17.78 -4.06
N GLY A 656 16.25 -18.73 -4.93
CA GLY A 656 17.21 -19.82 -4.64
C GLY A 656 16.73 -20.86 -3.62
N GLY A 657 15.53 -20.69 -3.06
CA GLY A 657 14.91 -21.59 -2.09
C GLY A 657 13.51 -21.10 -1.69
N VAL A 658 12.77 -21.95 -0.97
CA VAL A 658 11.42 -21.62 -0.48
C VAL A 658 11.50 -20.68 0.70
N ILE A 659 11.10 -19.43 0.49
CA ILE A 659 10.97 -18.38 1.52
C ILE A 659 9.69 -18.60 2.37
N HIS A 660 9.51 -17.82 3.44
CA HIS A 660 8.44 -18.06 4.41
C HIS A 660 7.05 -17.75 3.82
N GLU A 661 6.96 -16.68 3.02
CA GLU A 661 5.75 -16.18 2.35
C GLU A 661 5.14 -17.24 1.43
N MET A 662 5.96 -18.04 0.75
CA MET A 662 5.49 -19.17 -0.08
C MET A 662 4.82 -20.26 0.77
N ARG A 663 5.41 -20.58 1.93
CA ARG A 663 4.88 -21.61 2.86
C ARG A 663 3.57 -21.14 3.48
N GLU A 664 3.52 -19.87 3.84
CA GLU A 664 2.36 -19.23 4.42
C GLU A 664 1.22 -19.15 3.40
N ALA A 665 1.49 -18.73 2.15
CA ALA A 665 0.52 -18.68 1.07
C ALA A 665 -0.08 -20.07 0.77
N ARG A 666 0.76 -21.12 0.73
CA ARG A 666 0.29 -22.52 0.66
C ARG A 666 -0.67 -22.86 1.80
N ASP A 667 -0.33 -22.45 3.02
CA ASP A 667 -1.08 -22.79 4.23
C ASP A 667 -2.33 -21.91 4.45
N VAL A 668 -2.48 -20.81 3.70
CA VAL A 668 -3.76 -20.10 3.55
C VAL A 668 -4.82 -21.05 2.99
N ARG A 669 -4.50 -21.97 2.07
CA ARG A 669 -5.44 -22.97 1.51
C ARG A 669 -6.67 -22.35 0.81
N MET A 670 -6.45 -21.29 0.03
CA MET A 670 -7.43 -20.64 -0.86
C MET A 670 -6.90 -20.50 -2.30
N GLY A 671 -6.33 -21.59 -2.82
CA GLY A 671 -5.70 -21.58 -4.13
C GLY A 671 -4.36 -20.84 -4.10
N GLN A 672 -4.18 -19.90 -5.03
CA GLN A 672 -3.01 -19.02 -5.14
C GLN A 672 -3.13 -17.77 -4.26
N TYR A 673 -4.26 -17.60 -3.56
CA TYR A 673 -4.48 -16.49 -2.65
C TYR A 673 -3.60 -16.58 -1.40
N GLY A 674 -2.50 -15.82 -1.40
CA GLY A 674 -1.59 -15.68 -0.27
C GLY A 674 -1.92 -14.48 0.61
N HIS A 675 -3.03 -14.52 1.37
CA HIS A 675 -3.37 -13.46 2.34
C HIS A 675 -2.28 -13.18 3.39
N SER A 676 -1.23 -13.99 3.43
CA SER A 676 -0.03 -13.78 4.24
C SER A 676 0.85 -12.63 3.75
N ASN A 677 0.62 -12.07 2.55
CA ASN A 677 1.42 -10.98 1.98
C ASN A 677 0.54 -9.95 1.22
N GLN A 678 0.98 -8.70 1.20
CA GLN A 678 0.26 -7.50 0.78
C GLN A 678 -0.21 -7.47 -0.69
N PRO A 679 0.54 -7.97 -1.70
CA PRO A 679 0.09 -7.97 -3.10
C PRO A 679 -1.26 -8.69 -3.30
N SER A 680 -1.64 -9.57 -2.37
CA SER A 680 -2.91 -10.27 -2.43
C SER A 680 -4.09 -9.51 -1.82
N HIS A 681 -3.86 -8.53 -0.95
CA HIS A 681 -4.87 -8.02 -0.02
C HIS A 681 -6.13 -7.42 -0.68
N HIS A 682 -5.99 -6.81 -1.85
CA HIS A 682 -7.11 -6.22 -2.60
C HIS A 682 -7.86 -7.23 -3.47
N ILE A 683 -7.26 -8.37 -3.81
CA ILE A 683 -7.76 -9.32 -4.83
C ILE A 683 -9.19 -9.81 -4.58
N PRO A 684 -9.63 -10.15 -3.34
CA PRO A 684 -11.02 -10.57 -3.11
C PRO A 684 -12.05 -9.51 -3.52
N TYR A 685 -11.70 -8.24 -3.42
CA TYR A 685 -12.56 -7.11 -3.80
C TYR A 685 -12.57 -6.84 -5.30
N MET A 686 -11.70 -7.48 -6.10
CA MET A 686 -11.72 -7.34 -7.55
C MET A 686 -12.95 -7.98 -8.22
N TYR A 687 -13.69 -8.86 -7.52
CA TYR A 687 -15.01 -9.29 -7.99
C TYR A 687 -16.04 -8.15 -8.03
N ASP A 688 -15.83 -7.04 -7.31
CA ASP A 688 -16.70 -5.85 -7.40
C ASP A 688 -16.56 -5.09 -8.73
N TYR A 689 -15.55 -5.42 -9.53
CA TYR A 689 -15.43 -5.00 -10.94
C TYR A 689 -16.01 -6.03 -11.92
N THR A 690 -16.69 -7.06 -11.41
CA THR A 690 -17.40 -8.08 -12.17
C THR A 690 -18.89 -8.04 -11.86
N ASP A 691 -19.72 -8.73 -12.65
CA ASP A 691 -21.14 -8.88 -12.32
C ASP A 691 -21.40 -9.96 -11.24
N GLN A 692 -20.41 -10.24 -10.37
CA GLN A 692 -20.45 -11.28 -9.31
C GLN A 692 -19.92 -10.80 -7.94
N PRO A 693 -20.37 -9.65 -7.39
CA PRO A 693 -19.89 -9.12 -6.10
C PRO A 693 -20.17 -10.03 -4.90
N TYR A 694 -21.13 -10.97 -5.03
CA TYR A 694 -21.37 -11.99 -4.00
C TYR A 694 -20.14 -12.89 -3.74
N LYS A 695 -19.20 -12.99 -4.69
CA LYS A 695 -17.94 -13.71 -4.49
C LYS A 695 -16.94 -12.93 -3.62
N THR A 696 -16.91 -11.59 -3.69
CA THR A 696 -16.18 -10.77 -2.70
C THR A 696 -16.68 -11.09 -1.30
N GLN A 697 -18.00 -11.11 -1.11
CA GLN A 697 -18.63 -11.38 0.18
C GLN A 697 -18.25 -12.77 0.72
N GLU A 698 -18.30 -13.80 -0.13
CA GLU A 698 -17.88 -15.16 0.22
C GLU A 698 -16.40 -15.21 0.66
N LYS A 699 -15.48 -14.66 -0.15
CA LYS A 699 -14.04 -14.74 0.11
C LYS A 699 -13.62 -13.93 1.32
N VAL A 700 -14.12 -12.70 1.46
CA VAL A 700 -13.84 -11.84 2.62
C VAL A 700 -14.31 -12.52 3.91
N ARG A 701 -15.48 -13.16 3.90
CA ARG A 701 -16.00 -13.86 5.08
C ARG A 701 -15.25 -15.15 5.39
N GLU A 702 -14.78 -15.90 4.39
CA GLU A 702 -13.87 -17.02 4.62
C GLU A 702 -12.59 -16.52 5.32
N ILE A 703 -11.97 -15.45 4.81
CA ILE A 703 -10.73 -14.88 5.37
C ILE A 703 -10.91 -14.48 6.84
N LEU A 704 -11.90 -13.63 7.13
CA LEU A 704 -12.16 -13.13 8.49
C LEU A 704 -12.48 -14.26 9.48
N SER A 705 -13.06 -15.36 9.01
CA SER A 705 -13.47 -16.48 9.87
C SER A 705 -12.30 -17.37 10.33
N ARG A 706 -11.17 -17.38 9.63
CA ARG A 706 -10.12 -18.39 9.89
C ARG A 706 -8.66 -17.95 9.80
N LEU A 707 -8.35 -16.83 9.14
CA LEU A 707 -6.95 -16.44 8.95
C LEU A 707 -6.36 -15.63 10.11
N TYR A 708 -7.22 -15.11 11.00
CA TYR A 708 -6.83 -14.25 12.13
C TYR A 708 -6.93 -14.96 13.50
N LEU A 709 -6.89 -16.29 13.53
CA LEU A 709 -7.08 -17.11 14.73
C LEU A 709 -5.77 -17.44 15.46
N GLY A 710 -5.88 -17.88 16.72
CA GLY A 710 -4.76 -18.40 17.52
C GLY A 710 -4.10 -17.37 18.45
N SER A 711 -4.78 -16.27 18.73
CA SER A 711 -4.34 -15.22 19.66
C SER A 711 -3.91 -15.76 21.02
N GLU A 712 -4.53 -16.85 21.49
CA GLU A 712 -4.31 -17.44 22.81
C GLU A 712 -2.92 -18.10 23.00
N ILE A 713 -2.22 -18.37 21.90
CA ILE A 713 -0.88 -18.99 21.91
C ILE A 713 0.14 -18.15 21.13
N GLY A 714 -0.11 -16.85 21.02
CA GLY A 714 0.80 -15.90 20.37
C GLY A 714 0.78 -15.93 18.84
N GLN A 715 -0.18 -16.62 18.19
CA GLN A 715 -0.39 -16.51 16.75
C GLN A 715 -1.26 -15.29 16.44
N GLY A 716 -2.15 -15.38 15.45
CA GLY A 716 -3.17 -14.36 15.17
C GLY A 716 -3.13 -13.78 13.76
N TYR A 717 -2.07 -14.05 12.98
CA TYR A 717 -1.97 -13.61 11.58
C TYR A 717 -1.54 -14.77 10.66
N PRO A 718 -1.93 -14.75 9.38
CA PRO A 718 -1.53 -15.74 8.38
C PRO A 718 -0.09 -15.56 7.86
N GLY A 719 0.51 -14.38 8.05
CA GLY A 719 1.87 -13.99 7.66
C GLY A 719 2.30 -12.77 8.47
N ASP A 720 3.15 -11.92 7.92
CA ASP A 720 3.65 -10.71 8.60
C ASP A 720 2.55 -9.66 8.83
N GLU A 721 2.64 -8.92 9.93
CA GLU A 721 1.64 -7.91 10.30
C GLU A 721 1.83 -6.58 9.58
N ASP A 722 3.10 -6.25 9.33
CA ASP A 722 3.61 -5.08 8.58
C ASP A 722 2.98 -3.74 8.97
N ASN A 723 3.34 -3.33 10.19
CA ASN A 723 3.17 -1.97 10.70
C ASN A 723 1.72 -1.46 10.65
N GLY A 724 0.75 -2.33 10.93
CA GLY A 724 -0.67 -1.99 10.93
C GLY A 724 -1.40 -2.26 9.62
N GLU A 725 -0.71 -2.63 8.53
CA GLU A 725 -1.35 -2.88 7.22
C GLU A 725 -2.35 -4.03 7.31
N MET A 726 -1.91 -5.22 7.76
CA MET A 726 -2.78 -6.39 7.80
C MET A 726 -3.86 -6.24 8.88
N SER A 727 -3.51 -5.55 9.97
CA SER A 727 -4.47 -5.18 11.01
C SER A 727 -5.57 -4.25 10.50
N ALA A 728 -5.24 -3.24 9.70
CA ALA A 728 -6.23 -2.35 9.09
C ALA A 728 -7.08 -3.06 8.03
N TRP A 729 -6.51 -4.04 7.30
CA TRP A 729 -7.29 -4.89 6.39
C TRP A 729 -8.44 -5.58 7.13
N TYR A 730 -8.15 -6.16 8.30
CA TYR A 730 -9.16 -6.81 9.15
C TYR A 730 -10.22 -5.80 9.59
N VAL A 731 -9.81 -4.63 10.10
CA VAL A 731 -10.74 -3.60 10.60
C VAL A 731 -11.72 -3.17 9.51
N PHE A 732 -11.22 -2.80 8.33
CA PHE A 732 -12.05 -2.41 7.20
C PHE A 732 -13.00 -3.53 6.76
N SER A 733 -12.44 -4.72 6.51
CA SER A 733 -13.22 -5.86 6.04
C SER A 733 -14.29 -6.30 7.05
N ALA A 734 -14.01 -6.24 8.36
CA ALA A 734 -14.97 -6.55 9.41
C ALA A 734 -16.11 -5.52 9.51
N LEU A 735 -15.85 -4.25 9.18
CA LEU A 735 -16.87 -3.20 9.02
C LEU A 735 -17.66 -3.36 7.71
N GLY A 736 -17.21 -4.20 6.79
CA GLY A 736 -17.91 -4.52 5.55
C GLY A 736 -17.54 -3.64 4.35
N PHE A 737 -16.43 -2.91 4.39
CA PHE A 737 -15.94 -2.12 3.26
C PHE A 737 -14.41 -1.97 3.25
N TYR A 738 -13.79 -1.74 2.10
CA TYR A 738 -12.33 -1.76 1.91
C TYR A 738 -11.83 -0.66 0.96
N PRO A 739 -10.69 0.00 1.22
CA PRO A 739 -10.12 1.03 0.34
C PRO A 739 -9.46 0.43 -0.92
N LEU A 740 -10.26 -0.09 -1.86
CA LEU A 740 -9.77 -0.78 -3.05
C LEU A 740 -8.99 0.13 -4.01
N GLN A 741 -9.59 1.26 -4.40
CA GLN A 741 -9.05 2.17 -5.40
C GLN A 741 -8.31 3.33 -4.72
N MET A 742 -7.14 3.02 -4.13
CA MET A 742 -6.30 4.00 -3.43
C MET A 742 -5.97 5.23 -4.28
N GLY A 743 -5.99 6.42 -3.67
CA GLY A 743 -5.91 7.70 -4.39
C GLY A 743 -7.26 8.16 -4.95
N SER A 744 -8.37 7.55 -4.50
CA SER A 744 -9.74 8.00 -4.72
C SER A 744 -10.54 7.95 -3.41
N PRO A 745 -11.49 8.88 -3.19
CA PRO A 745 -12.27 8.92 -1.94
C PRO A 745 -13.43 7.91 -1.95
N GLN A 746 -13.16 6.64 -2.28
CA GLN A 746 -14.15 5.56 -2.35
C GLN A 746 -13.69 4.29 -1.60
N TYR A 747 -14.66 3.52 -1.10
CA TYR A 747 -14.46 2.22 -0.49
C TYR A 747 -15.33 1.17 -1.20
N ALA A 748 -14.76 0.02 -1.54
CA ALA A 748 -15.47 -1.14 -2.06
C ALA A 748 -16.28 -1.82 -0.95
N VAL A 749 -17.46 -2.36 -1.26
CA VAL A 749 -18.35 -3.01 -0.28
C VAL A 749 -18.05 -4.50 -0.22
N GLY A 750 -17.71 -4.99 0.98
CA GLY A 750 -17.53 -6.41 1.26
C GLY A 750 -18.74 -7.04 1.94
N SER A 751 -18.49 -7.75 3.04
CA SER A 751 -19.53 -8.35 3.89
C SER A 751 -19.13 -8.17 5.36
N PRO A 752 -19.96 -7.49 6.18
CA PRO A 752 -19.61 -7.19 7.56
C PRO A 752 -19.49 -8.46 8.42
N LEU A 753 -18.69 -8.39 9.48
CA LEU A 753 -18.45 -9.52 10.41
C LEU A 753 -19.39 -9.53 11.61
N PHE A 754 -19.76 -8.35 12.11
CA PHE A 754 -20.56 -8.19 13.32
C PHE A 754 -22.04 -8.01 13.00
N THR A 755 -22.90 -8.25 13.99
CA THR A 755 -24.33 -7.93 13.86
C THR A 755 -24.57 -6.43 13.93
N ARG A 756 -23.70 -5.72 14.65
CA ARG A 756 -23.62 -4.26 14.66
C ARG A 756 -22.21 -3.81 14.99
N ALA A 757 -21.75 -2.76 14.32
CA ALA A 757 -20.54 -2.03 14.69
C ALA A 757 -20.83 -0.53 14.68
N THR A 758 -20.32 0.19 15.68
CA THR A 758 -20.39 1.65 15.76
C THR A 758 -18.97 2.19 15.74
N VAL A 759 -18.66 3.04 14.77
CA VAL A 759 -17.38 3.72 14.62
C VAL A 759 -17.57 5.18 15.04
N HIS A 760 -16.87 5.59 16.09
CA HIS A 760 -16.88 6.95 16.61
C HIS A 760 -15.88 7.80 15.83
N LEU A 761 -16.39 8.64 14.92
CA LEU A 761 -15.55 9.41 14.00
C LEU A 761 -14.94 10.64 14.70
N PRO A 762 -13.79 11.14 14.22
CA PRO A 762 -13.11 12.30 14.82
C PRO A 762 -13.96 13.58 14.92
N ASN A 763 -15.01 13.71 14.10
CA ASN A 763 -15.92 14.86 14.13
C ASN A 763 -17.08 14.72 15.15
N GLY A 764 -17.04 13.70 16.02
CA GLY A 764 -18.05 13.44 17.04
C GLY A 764 -19.35 12.81 16.52
N ARG A 765 -19.38 12.35 15.27
CA ARG A 765 -20.49 11.60 14.69
C ARG A 765 -20.18 10.11 14.64
N ASP A 766 -21.23 9.31 14.48
CA ASP A 766 -21.08 7.86 14.37
C ASP A 766 -21.30 7.38 12.93
N LEU A 767 -20.46 6.45 12.50
CA LEU A 767 -20.74 5.54 11.41
C LEU A 767 -21.23 4.22 12.02
N VAL A 768 -22.50 3.89 11.77
CA VAL A 768 -23.14 2.67 12.29
C VAL A 768 -23.30 1.67 11.16
N VAL A 769 -22.73 0.48 11.31
CA VAL A 769 -22.92 -0.67 10.42
C VAL A 769 -23.88 -1.64 11.10
N ASN A 770 -25.09 -1.78 10.55
CA ASN A 770 -26.13 -2.68 11.04
C ASN A 770 -26.26 -3.89 10.10
N ALA A 771 -26.06 -5.09 10.63
CA ALA A 771 -26.24 -6.35 9.90
C ALA A 771 -26.87 -7.42 10.82
N PRO A 772 -28.11 -7.21 11.33
CA PRO A 772 -28.68 -8.06 12.38
C PRO A 772 -28.88 -9.53 11.96
N GLY A 773 -29.00 -9.80 10.66
CA GLY A 773 -29.10 -11.16 10.11
C GLY A 773 -27.75 -11.86 9.91
N ASN A 774 -26.63 -11.22 10.24
CA ASN A 774 -25.30 -11.75 10.00
C ASN A 774 -25.00 -13.00 10.86
N SER A 775 -24.42 -14.03 10.25
CA SER A 775 -23.97 -15.25 10.93
C SER A 775 -22.85 -15.94 10.13
N ALA A 776 -22.39 -17.11 10.57
CA ALA A 776 -21.47 -17.95 9.81
C ALA A 776 -22.08 -18.46 8.49
N GLU A 777 -23.41 -18.59 8.43
CA GLU A 777 -24.17 -19.01 7.27
C GLU A 777 -24.63 -17.82 6.41
N ASN A 778 -25.05 -16.71 7.05
CA ASN A 778 -25.60 -15.54 6.37
C ASN A 778 -24.50 -14.54 5.99
N VAL A 779 -23.72 -14.91 4.97
CA VAL A 779 -22.55 -14.13 4.51
C VAL A 779 -22.85 -13.20 3.34
N TYR A 780 -23.97 -13.38 2.64
CA TYR A 780 -24.28 -12.66 1.40
C TYR A 780 -25.18 -11.44 1.62
N VAL A 781 -24.79 -10.30 1.05
CA VAL A 781 -25.59 -9.08 1.03
C VAL A 781 -26.76 -9.24 0.07
N GLN A 782 -27.97 -9.11 0.58
CA GLN A 782 -29.23 -9.11 -0.17
C GLN A 782 -29.70 -7.70 -0.51
N GLY A 783 -29.22 -6.71 0.22
CA GLY A 783 -29.51 -5.30 0.03
C GLY A 783 -28.74 -4.44 1.01
N LEU A 784 -28.43 -3.21 0.60
CA LEU A 784 -27.81 -2.19 1.44
C LEU A 784 -28.69 -0.94 1.42
N LYS A 785 -28.88 -0.31 2.58
CA LYS A 785 -29.36 1.07 2.65
C LYS A 785 -28.30 1.94 3.30
N VAL A 786 -28.16 3.15 2.77
CA VAL A 786 -27.29 4.19 3.34
C VAL A 786 -28.21 5.31 3.81
N ASN A 787 -28.25 5.58 5.11
CA ASN A 787 -29.15 6.55 5.73
C ASN A 787 -30.62 6.31 5.33
N GLY A 788 -31.05 5.05 5.31
CA GLY A 788 -32.40 4.63 4.94
C GLY A 788 -32.70 4.58 3.43
N VAL A 789 -31.80 5.09 2.57
CA VAL A 789 -31.96 5.10 1.12
C VAL A 789 -31.36 3.83 0.50
N PRO A 790 -32.08 3.09 -0.37
CA PRO A 790 -31.52 1.93 -1.06
C PRO A 790 -30.24 2.26 -1.83
N TRP A 791 -29.19 1.49 -1.57
CA TRP A 791 -27.89 1.62 -2.22
C TRP A 791 -27.63 0.42 -3.11
N LYS A 792 -27.30 0.66 -4.39
CA LYS A 792 -27.10 -0.39 -5.40
C LYS A 792 -25.68 -0.46 -5.94
N SER A 793 -24.80 0.45 -5.51
CA SER A 793 -23.40 0.48 -5.92
C SER A 793 -22.54 -0.38 -4.99
N THR A 794 -21.51 -1.02 -5.55
CA THR A 794 -20.45 -1.70 -4.79
C THR A 794 -19.39 -0.73 -4.26
N ALA A 795 -19.50 0.57 -4.57
CA ALA A 795 -18.63 1.61 -4.04
C ALA A 795 -19.39 2.53 -3.07
N LEU A 796 -18.74 2.91 -1.97
CA LEU A 796 -19.19 3.84 -0.94
C LEU A 796 -18.29 5.09 -0.93
N PRO A 797 -18.84 6.30 -1.10
CA PRO A 797 -18.07 7.54 -1.01
C PRO A 797 -17.57 7.80 0.40
N HIS A 798 -16.32 8.25 0.54
CA HIS A 798 -15.73 8.61 1.83
C HIS A 798 -16.52 9.72 2.53
N ASP A 799 -16.98 10.73 1.79
CA ASP A 799 -17.66 11.88 2.39
C ASP A 799 -18.98 11.50 3.07
N VAL A 800 -19.65 10.45 2.59
CA VAL A 800 -20.83 9.86 3.22
C VAL A 800 -20.45 9.23 4.56
N LEU A 801 -19.42 8.39 4.57
CA LEU A 801 -18.96 7.69 5.79
C LEU A 801 -18.44 8.69 6.83
N ALA A 802 -17.57 9.62 6.43
CA ALA A 802 -16.92 10.58 7.31
C ALA A 802 -17.89 11.60 7.92
N LYS A 803 -19.07 11.84 7.33
CA LYS A 803 -20.13 12.70 7.89
C LYS A 803 -21.03 11.98 8.89
N GLY A 804 -20.72 10.73 9.24
CA GLY A 804 -21.61 9.86 10.00
C GLY A 804 -22.72 9.31 9.10
N ALA A 805 -22.88 7.99 9.11
CA ALA A 805 -23.86 7.30 8.29
C ALA A 805 -24.39 6.06 9.00
N VAL A 806 -25.56 5.61 8.59
CA VAL A 806 -26.09 4.28 8.94
C VAL A 806 -26.08 3.40 7.69
N LEU A 807 -25.30 2.33 7.74
CA LEU A 807 -25.23 1.30 6.70
C LEU A 807 -26.07 0.10 7.16
N ASP A 808 -27.28 -0.07 6.62
CA ASP A 808 -28.16 -1.18 6.95
C ASP A 808 -28.04 -2.30 5.90
N PHE A 809 -27.31 -3.35 6.27
CA PHE A 809 -27.12 -4.56 5.47
C PHE A 809 -28.23 -5.57 5.75
N THR A 810 -28.91 -6.00 4.69
CA THR A 810 -29.76 -7.19 4.72
C THR A 810 -28.93 -8.40 4.33
N MET A 811 -28.71 -9.34 5.26
CA MET A 811 -27.86 -10.52 5.06
C MET A 811 -28.70 -11.76 4.72
N GLY A 812 -28.13 -12.71 3.98
CA GLY A 812 -28.77 -13.97 3.64
C GLY A 812 -27.78 -15.10 3.34
N PRO A 813 -28.25 -16.36 3.30
CA PRO A 813 -27.40 -17.54 3.17
C PRO A 813 -27.07 -17.92 1.72
N LYS A 814 -27.60 -17.20 0.74
CA LYS A 814 -27.41 -17.47 -0.70
C LYS A 814 -26.99 -16.19 -1.44
N PRO A 815 -26.21 -16.30 -2.52
CA PRO A 815 -25.91 -15.19 -3.42
C PRO A 815 -27.16 -14.41 -3.85
N SER A 816 -27.03 -13.10 -4.03
CA SER A 816 -28.08 -12.21 -4.54
C SER A 816 -27.60 -11.45 -5.78
N SER A 817 -28.50 -10.72 -6.44
CA SER A 817 -28.17 -9.82 -7.55
C SER A 817 -27.82 -8.39 -7.11
N TRP A 818 -27.65 -8.14 -5.81
CA TRP A 818 -27.27 -6.81 -5.31
C TRP A 818 -25.92 -6.38 -5.91
N GLY A 819 -25.79 -5.08 -6.23
CA GLY A 819 -24.56 -4.54 -6.83
C GLY A 819 -24.43 -4.70 -8.35
N THR A 820 -25.47 -5.18 -9.05
CA THR A 820 -25.40 -5.45 -10.51
C THR A 820 -26.56 -4.84 -11.32
N PRO A 821 -26.36 -4.50 -12.63
CA PRO A 821 -25.08 -4.49 -13.37
C PRO A 821 -24.23 -3.25 -13.03
N LEU A 822 -22.91 -3.35 -13.20
CA LEU A 822 -22.00 -2.20 -13.00
C LEU A 822 -22.02 -1.24 -14.20
N THR A 823 -21.68 0.04 -13.98
CA THR A 823 -21.72 1.11 -15.00
C THR A 823 -20.37 1.79 -15.27
N SER A 824 -19.25 1.21 -14.84
CA SER A 824 -17.92 1.80 -15.05
C SER A 824 -17.40 1.59 -16.47
N GLU A 825 -16.90 2.65 -17.09
CA GLU A 825 -16.21 2.66 -18.39
C GLU A 825 -14.69 2.67 -18.20
N PRO A 826 -13.90 2.07 -19.12
CA PRO A 826 -12.45 2.08 -19.04
C PRO A 826 -11.86 3.48 -19.33
N MET A 827 -10.73 3.79 -18.71
CA MET A 827 -9.98 5.02 -18.98
C MET A 827 -9.18 4.91 -20.30
N ARG A 828 -8.78 6.06 -20.88
CA ARG A 828 -7.99 6.13 -22.13
C ARG A 828 -6.64 6.80 -21.89
N ALA A 829 -5.57 6.19 -22.37
CA ALA A 829 -4.19 6.68 -22.22
C ALA A 829 -3.76 7.60 -23.38
N LEU A 830 -2.85 8.52 -23.10
CA LEU A 830 -1.94 9.12 -24.08
C LEU A 830 -0.84 8.10 -24.41
N ARG A 831 -0.30 8.21 -25.62
CA ARG A 831 0.79 7.41 -26.15
C ARG A 831 1.89 8.33 -26.63
N ASP A 832 3.13 7.91 -26.41
CA ASP A 832 4.28 8.53 -27.06
C ASP A 832 4.31 8.29 -28.59
N ILE A 833 4.68 9.34 -29.32
CA ILE A 833 4.77 9.41 -30.77
C ILE A 833 6.24 9.42 -31.16
N PRO A 834 6.78 8.31 -31.69
CA PRO A 834 8.17 8.24 -32.11
C PRO A 834 8.50 9.35 -33.10
N VAL A 835 9.53 10.12 -32.76
CA VAL A 835 10.02 11.22 -33.58
C VAL A 835 11.35 10.88 -34.24
N THR A 836 11.62 11.53 -35.37
CA THR A 836 12.93 11.44 -36.06
C THR A 836 13.44 12.82 -36.45
N GLY A 837 14.75 12.94 -36.63
CA GLY A 837 15.39 14.25 -36.85
C GLY A 837 15.60 15.03 -35.55
N GLY A 838 16.27 16.17 -35.62
CA GLY A 838 16.74 16.88 -34.43
C GLY A 838 17.96 16.22 -33.77
N PRO A 839 18.45 16.78 -32.65
CA PRO A 839 19.51 16.16 -31.85
C PRO A 839 19.04 14.83 -31.26
N ALA A 840 19.83 13.77 -31.38
CA ALA A 840 19.49 12.44 -30.85
C ALA A 840 19.25 12.45 -29.33
N ALA A 841 19.97 13.30 -28.60
CA ALA A 841 19.85 13.50 -27.15
C ALA A 841 18.54 14.17 -26.69
N LEU A 842 17.54 14.32 -27.57
CA LEU A 842 16.19 14.81 -27.23
C LEU A 842 15.12 13.79 -27.59
N SER A 843 15.51 12.61 -28.07
CA SER A 843 14.64 11.54 -28.54
C SER A 843 15.32 10.16 -28.36
N ASP A 844 16.19 10.01 -27.35
CA ASP A 844 16.95 8.78 -27.07
C ASP A 844 16.41 8.02 -25.83
N ASP A 845 15.23 8.43 -25.34
CA ASP A 845 14.50 7.85 -24.21
C ASP A 845 15.34 7.82 -22.93
N THR A 846 16.12 8.86 -22.67
CA THR A 846 16.99 8.94 -21.49
C THR A 846 17.27 10.35 -21.02
N SER A 847 17.07 10.59 -19.72
CA SER A 847 17.38 11.87 -19.10
C SER A 847 18.89 12.09 -18.84
N ALA A 848 19.78 11.24 -19.37
CA ALA A 848 21.22 11.28 -19.09
C ALA A 848 22.04 12.05 -20.12
N THR A 849 21.53 12.19 -21.34
CA THR A 849 22.09 13.02 -22.40
C THR A 849 21.41 14.39 -22.38
N GLU A 850 21.99 15.39 -23.05
CA GLU A 850 21.34 16.70 -23.21
C GLU A 850 21.81 17.40 -24.50
N ALA A 851 20.94 18.27 -25.02
CA ALA A 851 21.21 19.12 -26.17
C ALA A 851 20.58 20.52 -25.97
N PRO A 852 20.94 21.52 -26.79
CA PRO A 852 20.24 22.81 -26.78
C PRO A 852 18.72 22.63 -26.98
N ALA A 853 17.92 23.44 -26.28
CA ALA A 853 16.46 23.37 -26.26
C ALA A 853 15.79 23.87 -27.57
N THR A 854 16.43 23.63 -28.71
CA THR A 854 15.90 23.93 -30.05
C THR A 854 15.98 22.67 -30.90
N ALA A 855 14.84 22.20 -31.39
CA ALA A 855 14.74 20.97 -32.15
C ALA A 855 13.71 21.10 -33.27
N THR A 856 13.94 20.43 -34.39
CA THR A 856 12.93 20.19 -35.42
C THR A 856 12.83 18.69 -35.63
N VAL A 857 11.67 18.14 -35.28
CA VAL A 857 11.42 16.70 -35.25
C VAL A 857 10.25 16.36 -36.16
N LYS A 858 10.26 15.14 -36.71
CA LYS A 858 9.21 14.60 -37.57
C LYS A 858 8.44 13.53 -36.83
N ALA A 859 7.14 13.76 -36.64
CA ALA A 859 6.22 12.73 -36.20
C ALA A 859 5.89 11.85 -37.41
N GLY A 860 6.25 10.57 -37.39
CA GLY A 860 6.14 9.69 -38.57
C GLY A 860 4.71 9.41 -39.08
N THR A 861 3.68 9.97 -38.44
CA THR A 861 2.25 9.75 -38.75
C THR A 861 1.44 11.04 -38.58
N ARG A 862 0.25 11.12 -39.20
CA ARG A 862 -0.74 12.20 -39.03
C ARG A 862 -1.53 12.09 -37.71
N GLN A 863 -0.88 11.67 -36.63
CA GLN A 863 -1.50 11.62 -35.31
C GLN A 863 -1.72 13.04 -34.78
N ARG A 864 -2.82 13.22 -34.05
CA ARG A 864 -3.16 14.50 -33.44
C ARG A 864 -2.46 14.62 -32.09
N VAL A 865 -1.25 15.17 -32.08
CA VAL A 865 -0.49 15.41 -30.85
C VAL A 865 -1.23 16.43 -29.99
N THR A 866 -1.45 16.09 -28.73
CA THR A 866 -2.21 16.93 -27.78
C THR A 866 -1.38 17.37 -26.59
N PHE A 867 -0.23 16.73 -26.36
CA PHE A 867 0.68 17.00 -25.26
C PHE A 867 2.13 16.92 -25.76
N TYR A 868 3.02 17.56 -25.04
CA TYR A 868 4.45 17.29 -25.11
C TYR A 868 5.04 17.30 -23.72
N THR A 869 6.15 16.59 -23.51
CA THR A 869 6.94 16.72 -22.28
C THR A 869 8.30 17.31 -22.61
N LEU A 870 8.79 18.17 -21.72
CA LEU A 870 10.16 18.66 -21.75
C LEU A 870 10.89 18.12 -20.52
N THR A 871 12.05 17.48 -20.71
CA THR A 871 12.94 17.11 -19.61
C THR A 871 14.08 18.10 -19.56
N SER A 872 14.23 18.84 -18.45
CA SER A 872 15.31 19.82 -18.31
C SER A 872 16.70 19.16 -18.36
N GLY A 873 17.71 19.85 -18.89
CA GLY A 873 19.10 19.44 -18.73
C GLY A 873 19.65 19.70 -17.32
N THR A 874 20.96 19.53 -17.16
CA THR A 874 21.72 19.96 -15.98
C THR A 874 22.15 21.42 -16.04
N GLY A 875 22.15 22.01 -17.24
CA GLY A 875 22.41 23.42 -17.47
C GLY A 875 21.21 24.33 -17.21
N GLN A 876 21.18 25.49 -17.86
CA GLN A 876 20.05 26.41 -17.76
C GLN A 876 18.80 25.77 -18.39
N ALA A 877 17.77 25.53 -17.58
CA ALA A 877 16.48 25.03 -18.06
C ALA A 877 15.72 26.11 -18.86
N PRO A 878 14.92 25.74 -19.87
CA PRO A 878 14.10 26.69 -20.61
C PRO A 878 13.00 27.30 -19.73
N ALA A 879 12.85 28.62 -19.78
CA ALA A 879 11.82 29.37 -19.05
C ALA A 879 10.70 29.92 -19.96
N ALA A 880 10.93 29.88 -21.26
CA ALA A 880 9.97 30.25 -22.30
C ALA A 880 10.33 29.51 -23.58
N TRP A 881 9.31 29.13 -24.35
CA TRP A 881 9.49 28.45 -25.62
C TRP A 881 8.28 28.59 -26.52
N LYS A 882 8.53 28.34 -27.80
CA LYS A 882 7.52 28.26 -28.84
C LYS A 882 7.55 26.86 -29.45
N LEU A 883 6.39 26.19 -29.47
CA LEU A 883 6.19 24.95 -30.20
C LEU A 883 5.39 25.26 -31.46
N GLU A 884 5.93 24.87 -32.60
CA GLU A 884 5.32 25.08 -33.91
C GLU A 884 5.02 23.75 -34.59
N GLY A 885 3.87 23.64 -35.25
CA GLY A 885 3.46 22.50 -36.07
C GLY A 885 3.55 22.82 -37.55
N SER A 886 3.84 21.81 -38.37
CA SER A 886 3.86 21.92 -39.82
C SER A 886 3.26 20.70 -40.52
N TYR A 887 2.43 20.96 -41.54
CA TYR A 887 1.82 19.91 -42.35
C TYR A 887 2.76 19.39 -43.44
N ASP A 888 3.68 20.22 -43.92
CA ASP A 888 4.55 20.01 -45.09
C ASP A 888 6.05 20.10 -44.76
N GLY A 889 6.41 20.45 -43.52
CA GLY A 889 7.78 20.72 -43.05
C GLY A 889 8.33 22.08 -43.46
N ALA A 890 7.56 22.91 -44.16
CA ALA A 890 7.98 24.20 -44.71
C ALA A 890 7.17 25.37 -44.14
N THR A 891 5.86 25.19 -44.01
CA THR A 891 4.91 26.17 -43.47
C THR A 891 4.65 25.85 -42.01
N TRP A 892 4.99 26.78 -41.11
CA TRP A 892 4.95 26.58 -39.67
C TRP A 892 3.89 27.47 -39.03
N THR A 893 3.16 26.93 -38.07
CA THR A 893 2.21 27.68 -37.22
C THR A 893 2.49 27.41 -35.76
N THR A 894 2.24 28.39 -34.91
CA THR A 894 2.38 28.24 -33.46
C THR A 894 1.25 27.36 -32.93
N VAL A 895 1.59 26.22 -32.33
CA VAL A 895 0.60 25.32 -31.72
C VAL A 895 0.55 25.46 -30.21
N ASP A 896 1.65 25.91 -29.61
CA ASP A 896 1.73 26.27 -28.21
C ASP A 896 2.86 27.29 -27.98
N GLU A 897 2.67 28.17 -27.00
CA GLU A 897 3.68 29.16 -26.58
C GLU A 897 3.61 29.33 -25.06
N ARG A 898 4.76 29.21 -24.40
CA ARG A 898 4.86 29.23 -22.94
C ARG A 898 5.91 30.26 -22.51
N ALA A 899 5.64 30.93 -21.40
CA ALA A 899 6.55 31.90 -20.80
C ALA A 899 6.39 31.92 -19.27
N GLY A 900 7.47 32.24 -18.55
CA GLY A 900 7.47 32.28 -17.08
C GLY A 900 7.47 30.90 -16.43
N GLU A 901 7.86 29.87 -17.19
CA GLU A 901 7.93 28.50 -16.71
C GLU A 901 9.22 28.26 -15.91
N SER A 902 9.16 27.33 -14.96
CA SER A 902 10.32 26.95 -14.16
C SER A 902 10.43 25.45 -13.97
N PHE A 903 11.65 24.92 -13.98
CA PHE A 903 11.94 23.55 -13.58
C PHE A 903 12.53 23.60 -12.18
N ARG A 904 11.84 22.97 -11.22
CA ARG A 904 12.25 23.02 -9.81
C ARG A 904 13.50 22.19 -9.54
N TRP A 905 13.69 21.14 -10.34
CA TRP A 905 14.85 20.25 -10.26
C TRP A 905 15.50 20.10 -11.63
N ALA A 906 16.82 19.87 -11.65
CA ALA A 906 17.53 19.45 -12.85
C ALA A 906 17.03 18.06 -13.29
N ARG A 907 17.03 17.79 -14.60
CA ARG A 907 16.51 16.52 -15.16
C ARG A 907 15.07 16.22 -14.75
N GLN A 908 14.26 17.25 -14.61
CA GLN A 908 12.84 17.13 -14.34
C GLN A 908 12.07 17.05 -15.65
N THR A 909 11.28 16.01 -15.82
CA THR A 909 10.28 15.90 -16.90
C THR A 909 9.01 16.65 -16.51
N ARG A 910 8.54 17.57 -17.35
CA ARG A 910 7.27 18.30 -17.16
C ARG A 910 6.35 18.14 -18.37
N PRO A 911 5.05 17.84 -18.17
CA PRO A 911 4.07 17.77 -19.25
C PRO A 911 3.42 19.13 -19.54
N PHE A 912 3.06 19.35 -20.80
CA PHE A 912 2.38 20.55 -21.28
C PHE A 912 1.31 20.18 -22.30
N LYS A 913 0.08 20.63 -22.09
CA LYS A 913 -1.01 20.47 -23.06
C LYS A 913 -0.84 21.44 -24.22
N ILE A 914 -0.99 20.98 -25.45
CA ILE A 914 -0.91 21.85 -26.64
C ILE A 914 -2.20 22.68 -26.73
N ALA A 915 -2.06 24.00 -26.89
CA ALA A 915 -3.20 24.93 -26.99
C ALA A 915 -4.03 24.71 -28.27
N HIS A 916 -3.37 24.55 -29.42
CA HIS A 916 -3.99 24.35 -30.73
C HIS A 916 -3.51 23.05 -31.40
N PRO A 917 -3.97 21.88 -30.94
CA PRO A 917 -3.50 20.59 -31.44
C PRO A 917 -4.05 20.27 -32.84
N GLY A 918 -3.17 19.80 -33.73
CA GLY A 918 -3.48 19.41 -35.10
C GLY A 918 -2.74 18.14 -35.53
N ARG A 919 -3.06 17.64 -36.73
CA ARG A 919 -2.45 16.44 -37.34
C ARG A 919 -1.20 16.79 -38.16
N TYR A 920 -0.22 17.41 -37.51
CA TYR A 920 1.05 17.80 -38.13
C TYR A 920 1.99 16.60 -38.34
N THR A 921 2.87 16.70 -39.33
CA THR A 921 3.94 15.70 -39.61
C THR A 921 5.29 16.15 -39.07
N SER A 922 5.43 17.42 -38.72
CA SER A 922 6.68 17.98 -38.16
C SER A 922 6.37 19.00 -37.07
N TYR A 923 7.23 19.02 -36.05
CA TYR A 923 7.17 19.93 -34.93
C TYR A 923 8.53 20.63 -34.76
N ARG A 924 8.50 21.90 -34.40
CA ARG A 924 9.69 22.70 -34.12
C ARG A 924 9.55 23.34 -32.75
N LEU A 925 10.45 22.98 -31.84
CA LEU A 925 10.61 23.63 -30.55
C LEU A 925 11.73 24.67 -30.67
N THR A 926 11.45 25.90 -30.23
CA THR A 926 12.47 26.96 -30.13
C THR A 926 12.50 27.49 -28.71
N ALA A 927 13.61 27.28 -28.01
CA ALA A 927 13.84 27.76 -26.65
C ALA A 927 15.33 28.01 -26.39
N GLN A 928 15.62 28.81 -25.36
CA GLN A 928 16.96 28.93 -24.78
C GLN A 928 17.17 27.90 -23.67
N GLY A 929 18.41 27.49 -23.44
CA GLY A 929 18.77 26.51 -22.42
C GLY A 929 19.06 25.12 -22.99
N SER A 930 19.07 24.11 -22.12
CA SER A 930 19.26 22.71 -22.50
C SER A 930 18.09 21.83 -22.06
N LEU A 931 17.83 20.81 -22.88
CA LEU A 931 16.87 19.74 -22.62
C LEU A 931 17.58 18.39 -22.72
N ALA A 932 17.10 17.43 -21.95
CA ALA A 932 17.49 16.03 -22.01
C ALA A 932 16.49 15.18 -22.82
N GLU A 933 15.25 15.62 -22.98
CA GLU A 933 14.24 14.88 -23.76
C GLU A 933 13.13 15.83 -24.24
N LEU A 934 12.56 15.54 -25.41
CA LEU A 934 11.31 16.10 -25.94
C LEU A 934 10.41 14.95 -26.41
N GLU A 935 9.32 14.69 -25.70
CA GLU A 935 8.30 13.71 -26.13
C GLU A 935 7.08 14.42 -26.71
N LEU A 936 6.49 13.82 -27.74
CA LEU A 936 5.20 14.25 -28.29
C LEU A 936 4.16 13.18 -27.96
N LEU A 937 3.09 13.57 -27.28
CA LEU A 937 2.08 12.64 -26.77
C LEU A 937 0.72 12.87 -27.42
N ALA A 938 0.05 11.79 -27.83
CA ALA A 938 -1.30 11.83 -28.39
C ALA A 938 -2.18 10.72 -27.80
N PRO A 939 -3.50 10.95 -27.62
CA PRO A 939 -4.42 9.82 -27.44
C PRO A 939 -4.37 8.94 -28.71
N PRO A 940 -4.44 7.61 -28.58
CA PRO A 940 -4.46 6.74 -29.75
C PRO A 940 -5.70 7.05 -30.60
N ASP A 941 -5.49 7.12 -31.91
CA ASP A 941 -6.60 7.10 -32.85
C ASP A 941 -7.41 5.80 -32.67
N PRO A 942 -8.74 5.80 -32.89
CA PRO A 942 -9.55 4.60 -32.82
C PRO A 942 -8.96 3.48 -33.69
N ALA A 943 -8.84 2.27 -33.13
CA ALA A 943 -8.31 1.14 -33.87
C ALA A 943 -9.22 0.80 -35.07
N CYS A 944 -8.63 0.74 -36.26
CA CYS A 944 -9.36 0.43 -37.50
C CYS A 944 -10.01 -0.95 -37.42
N THR A 945 -11.34 -1.02 -37.47
CA THR A 945 -12.08 -2.29 -37.63
C THR A 945 -12.12 -2.74 -39.09
N SER A 946 -11.81 -1.84 -40.02
CA SER A 946 -11.71 -2.12 -41.45
C SER A 946 -10.76 -1.13 -42.11
N THR A 947 -9.96 -1.59 -43.07
CA THR A 947 -9.07 -0.75 -43.88
C THR A 947 -9.41 -0.90 -45.35
N ILE A 948 -9.57 0.21 -46.06
CA ILE A 948 -9.79 0.25 -47.51
C ILE A 948 -8.46 0.63 -48.17
N THR A 949 -8.02 -0.19 -49.12
CA THR A 949 -6.88 0.04 -50.00
C THR A 949 -7.34 0.00 -51.45
N GLY A 950 -6.55 0.58 -52.37
CA GLY A 950 -6.89 0.62 -53.79
C GLY A 950 -8.27 1.23 -54.10
N THR A 951 -8.84 0.87 -55.25
CA THR A 951 -10.11 1.47 -55.71
C THR A 951 -11.32 0.68 -55.22
N ARG A 952 -12.26 1.39 -54.59
CA ARG A 952 -13.59 0.92 -54.20
C ARG A 952 -14.64 1.74 -54.94
N SER A 953 -15.36 1.10 -55.85
CA SER A 953 -16.50 1.71 -56.54
C SER A 953 -17.82 1.42 -55.82
N GLY A 954 -18.74 2.38 -55.83
CA GLY A 954 -20.07 2.30 -55.21
C GLY A 954 -20.14 2.81 -53.77
N PRO A 955 -21.33 2.80 -53.15
CA PRO A 955 -21.56 3.34 -51.82
C PRO A 955 -20.70 2.70 -50.71
N LEU A 956 -20.24 3.52 -49.76
CA LEU A 956 -19.57 3.11 -48.54
C LEU A 956 -20.37 3.57 -47.32
N VAL A 957 -20.86 2.61 -46.53
CA VAL A 957 -21.48 2.87 -45.22
C VAL A 957 -20.52 2.42 -44.13
N VAL A 958 -20.08 3.36 -43.30
CA VAL A 958 -19.14 3.13 -42.19
C VAL A 958 -19.95 2.80 -40.93
N ARG A 959 -19.69 1.62 -40.34
CA ARG A 959 -20.43 1.06 -39.18
C ARG A 959 -19.55 0.80 -37.94
N GLY A 960 -18.25 0.99 -38.07
CA GLY A 960 -17.25 0.87 -37.01
C GLY A 960 -16.16 1.91 -37.26
N VAL A 961 -14.90 1.55 -37.09
CA VAL A 961 -13.78 2.41 -37.49
C VAL A 961 -13.28 1.99 -38.88
N THR A 962 -13.54 2.80 -39.90
CA THR A 962 -13.00 2.59 -41.25
C THR A 962 -11.81 3.50 -41.48
N CYS A 963 -10.67 2.92 -41.83
CA CYS A 963 -9.46 3.63 -42.19
C CYS A 963 -9.22 3.53 -43.69
N LEU A 964 -8.76 4.60 -44.31
CA LEU A 964 -8.42 4.64 -45.71
C LEU A 964 -6.91 4.74 -45.86
N ALA A 965 -6.33 3.80 -46.58
CA ALA A 965 -4.92 3.83 -46.90
C ALA A 965 -4.61 4.97 -47.89
N ALA A 966 -3.32 5.31 -47.98
CA ALA A 966 -2.83 6.38 -48.85
C ALA A 966 -3.23 6.20 -50.33
N ASP A 967 -3.28 4.96 -50.80
CA ASP A 967 -3.62 4.58 -52.17
C ASP A 967 -5.14 4.42 -52.41
N ALA A 968 -5.95 4.58 -51.36
CA ALA A 968 -7.37 4.33 -51.44
C ALA A 968 -8.09 5.36 -52.34
N ARG A 969 -8.97 4.85 -53.21
CA ARG A 969 -9.86 5.63 -54.05
C ARG A 969 -11.28 5.16 -53.83
N VAL A 970 -12.15 6.00 -53.28
CA VAL A 970 -13.56 5.66 -53.07
C VAL A 970 -14.43 6.41 -54.06
N ASP A 971 -14.93 5.70 -55.07
CA ASP A 971 -15.77 6.25 -56.14
C ASP A 971 -17.24 5.94 -55.85
N GLY A 972 -17.87 6.76 -55.01
CA GLY A 972 -19.26 6.62 -54.59
C GLY A 972 -19.58 7.41 -53.31
N PRO A 973 -20.86 7.46 -52.89
CA PRO A 973 -21.26 8.16 -51.68
C PRO A 973 -20.71 7.45 -50.42
N VAL A 974 -20.18 8.23 -49.47
CA VAL A 974 -19.71 7.77 -48.17
C VAL A 974 -20.67 8.27 -47.08
N THR A 975 -21.12 7.37 -46.20
CA THR A 975 -21.97 7.71 -45.05
C THR A 975 -21.36 7.15 -43.77
N VAL A 976 -21.07 8.01 -42.81
CA VAL A 976 -20.57 7.66 -41.48
C VAL A 976 -21.72 7.74 -40.49
N GLY A 977 -22.16 6.59 -40.00
CA GLY A 977 -23.28 6.49 -39.08
C GLY A 977 -22.90 6.80 -37.63
N LYS A 978 -23.92 6.92 -36.78
CA LYS A 978 -23.77 7.09 -35.33
C LYS A 978 -22.92 5.97 -34.72
N GLY A 979 -21.96 6.32 -33.85
CA GLY A 979 -21.04 5.36 -33.23
C GLY A 979 -19.92 4.85 -34.17
N ALA A 980 -19.82 5.38 -35.38
CA ALA A 980 -18.81 4.99 -36.36
C ALA A 980 -17.76 6.08 -36.54
N SER A 981 -16.57 5.72 -37.01
CA SER A 981 -15.46 6.65 -37.28
C SER A 981 -14.87 6.42 -38.67
N LEU A 982 -14.53 7.51 -39.37
CA LEU A 982 -13.81 7.45 -40.64
C LEU A 982 -12.48 8.22 -40.52
N LEU A 983 -11.37 7.52 -40.76
CA LEU A 983 -10.02 8.08 -40.73
C LEU A 983 -9.39 7.97 -42.12
N SER A 984 -9.02 9.10 -42.71
CA SER A 984 -8.29 9.21 -43.98
C SER A 984 -7.09 10.10 -43.75
N LEU A 985 -5.89 9.53 -43.58
CA LEU A 985 -4.76 10.23 -42.95
C LEU A 985 -3.47 10.20 -43.79
N GLY A 986 -3.56 10.14 -45.13
CA GLY A 986 -2.34 10.02 -45.94
C GLY A 986 -2.48 9.97 -47.46
N GLY A 987 -3.42 10.70 -48.07
CA GLY A 987 -3.45 10.82 -49.55
C GLY A 987 -4.67 10.26 -50.27
N ALA A 988 -5.63 9.66 -49.56
CA ALA A 988 -6.77 9.01 -50.19
C ALA A 988 -7.62 9.99 -51.02
N THR A 989 -8.24 9.47 -52.08
CA THR A 989 -9.16 10.24 -52.93
C THR A 989 -10.58 9.73 -52.81
N HIS A 990 -11.53 10.64 -52.62
CA HIS A 990 -12.96 10.37 -52.65
C HIS A 990 -13.59 11.05 -53.84
N THR A 991 -14.39 10.32 -54.59
CA THR A 991 -15.20 10.84 -55.70
C THR A 991 -16.66 10.54 -55.41
N GLY A 992 -17.40 11.55 -54.92
CA GLY A 992 -18.77 11.39 -54.42
C GLY A 992 -19.02 12.14 -53.11
N PRO A 993 -20.28 12.23 -52.63
CA PRO A 993 -20.61 12.94 -51.40
C PRO A 993 -20.14 12.16 -50.16
N VAL A 994 -19.63 12.87 -49.15
CA VAL A 994 -19.27 12.34 -47.83
C VAL A 994 -20.20 12.95 -46.79
N ALA A 995 -20.91 12.12 -46.03
CA ALA A 995 -21.82 12.57 -44.98
C ALA A 995 -21.52 11.88 -43.65
N ALA A 996 -21.55 12.64 -42.55
CA ALA A 996 -21.45 12.12 -41.19
C ALA A 996 -22.49 12.80 -40.29
N ASP A 997 -23.23 12.01 -39.52
CA ASP A 997 -24.30 12.50 -38.65
C ASP A 997 -24.29 11.73 -37.32
N GLY A 998 -23.89 12.42 -36.24
CA GLY A 998 -23.75 11.84 -34.91
C GLY A 998 -22.70 10.72 -34.81
N ALA A 999 -21.79 10.64 -35.78
CA ALA A 999 -20.63 9.76 -35.76
C ALA A 999 -19.63 10.13 -34.64
N ASP A 1000 -18.79 9.18 -34.25
CA ASP A 1000 -17.80 9.34 -33.17
C ASP A 1000 -16.61 10.20 -33.60
N LEU A 1001 -16.16 10.05 -34.84
CA LEU A 1001 -15.05 10.85 -35.40
C LEU A 1001 -15.07 10.84 -36.94
N LEU A 1002 -14.86 12.01 -37.55
CA LEU A 1002 -14.46 12.13 -38.95
C LEU A 1002 -13.12 12.87 -39.03
N ALA A 1003 -12.05 12.16 -39.42
CA ALA A 1003 -10.71 12.73 -39.56
C ALA A 1003 -10.19 12.59 -40.99
N LEU A 1004 -9.99 13.71 -41.68
CA LEU A 1004 -9.47 13.81 -43.02
C LEU A 1004 -8.18 14.66 -43.00
N ALA A 1005 -7.05 14.04 -43.29
CA ALA A 1005 -5.76 14.69 -43.46
C ALA A 1005 -5.13 14.23 -44.79
N ASP A 1006 -4.53 15.16 -45.53
CA ASP A 1006 -4.00 14.90 -46.89
C ASP A 1006 -5.03 14.24 -47.82
N THR A 1007 -6.32 14.52 -47.66
CA THR A 1007 -7.37 13.82 -48.40
C THR A 1007 -7.89 14.70 -49.53
N THR A 1008 -8.16 14.10 -50.69
CA THR A 1008 -8.89 14.78 -51.78
C THR A 1008 -10.34 14.34 -51.78
N VAL A 1009 -11.28 15.29 -51.66
CA VAL A 1009 -12.72 15.03 -51.72
C VAL A 1009 -13.34 15.74 -52.93
N ASN A 1010 -13.65 14.96 -53.96
CA ASN A 1010 -14.33 15.37 -55.20
C ASN A 1010 -15.85 15.17 -55.06
N GLY A 1011 -16.46 15.91 -54.14
CA GLY A 1011 -17.91 15.88 -53.89
C GLY A 1011 -18.30 16.69 -52.63
N PRO A 1012 -19.61 16.85 -52.34
CA PRO A 1012 -20.07 17.53 -51.14
C PRO A 1012 -19.61 16.84 -49.85
N LEU A 1013 -19.23 17.61 -48.83
CA LEU A 1013 -18.93 17.12 -47.48
C LEU A 1013 -19.94 17.73 -46.49
N ALA A 1014 -20.76 16.90 -45.86
CA ALA A 1014 -21.76 17.34 -44.88
C ALA A 1014 -21.58 16.62 -43.54
N VAL A 1015 -21.34 17.38 -42.47
CA VAL A 1015 -21.05 16.83 -41.15
C VAL A 1015 -21.96 17.49 -40.12
N THR A 1016 -22.65 16.71 -39.31
CA THR A 1016 -23.57 17.20 -38.28
C THR A 1016 -23.32 16.51 -36.95
N GLY A 1017 -23.14 17.28 -35.86
CA GLY A 1017 -23.06 16.73 -34.50
C GLY A 1017 -21.88 15.77 -34.24
N THR A 1018 -20.83 15.82 -35.06
CA THR A 1018 -19.71 14.86 -35.05
C THR A 1018 -18.38 15.56 -34.80
N PRO A 1019 -17.51 15.09 -33.88
CA PRO A 1019 -16.13 15.55 -33.82
C PRO A 1019 -15.43 15.42 -35.18
N VAL A 1020 -14.93 16.52 -35.74
CA VAL A 1020 -14.39 16.55 -37.11
C VAL A 1020 -13.07 17.30 -37.20
N SER A 1021 -12.11 16.70 -37.91
CA SER A 1021 -10.84 17.30 -38.29
C SER A 1021 -10.67 17.19 -39.80
N VAL A 1022 -10.56 18.31 -40.50
CA VAL A 1022 -10.24 18.37 -41.93
C VAL A 1022 -9.02 19.27 -42.11
N GLU A 1023 -7.88 18.65 -42.37
CA GLU A 1023 -6.57 19.32 -42.31
C GLU A 1023 -5.77 19.03 -43.59
N HIS A 1024 -5.10 20.06 -44.13
CA HIS A 1024 -4.21 19.92 -45.29
C HIS A 1024 -4.82 19.10 -46.45
N SER A 1025 -6.11 19.27 -46.70
CA SER A 1025 -6.89 18.48 -47.65
C SER A 1025 -7.39 19.33 -48.83
N THR A 1026 -7.73 18.68 -49.94
CA THR A 1026 -8.33 19.34 -51.12
C THR A 1026 -9.80 19.02 -51.21
N LEU A 1027 -10.68 20.02 -51.05
CA LEU A 1027 -12.13 19.86 -51.04
C LEU A 1027 -12.73 20.56 -52.26
N ASN A 1028 -13.20 19.75 -53.21
CA ASN A 1028 -13.69 20.22 -54.50
C ASN A 1028 -15.22 20.37 -54.59
N GLY A 1029 -15.94 19.97 -53.55
CA GLY A 1029 -17.39 20.18 -53.41
C GLY A 1029 -17.74 21.01 -52.16
N PRO A 1030 -19.01 21.45 -52.04
CA PRO A 1030 -19.44 22.30 -50.93
C PRO A 1030 -19.29 21.57 -49.59
N VAL A 1031 -18.81 22.28 -48.58
CA VAL A 1031 -18.58 21.76 -47.23
C VAL A 1031 -19.55 22.40 -46.25
N THR A 1032 -20.24 21.61 -45.45
CA THR A 1032 -21.19 22.06 -44.44
C THR A 1032 -20.91 21.39 -43.10
N LEU A 1033 -20.62 22.19 -42.07
CA LEU A 1033 -20.39 21.74 -40.69
C LEU A 1033 -21.45 22.35 -39.77
N THR A 1034 -22.29 21.51 -39.17
CA THR A 1034 -23.44 21.93 -38.37
C THR A 1034 -23.45 21.31 -36.97
N GLY A 1035 -23.38 22.12 -35.92
CA GLY A 1035 -23.52 21.63 -34.55
C GLY A 1035 -22.38 20.71 -34.08
N ASN A 1036 -21.21 20.78 -34.70
CA ASN A 1036 -20.08 19.91 -34.38
C ASN A 1036 -19.34 20.41 -33.12
N PRO A 1037 -18.82 19.51 -32.27
CA PRO A 1037 -18.01 19.88 -31.10
C PRO A 1037 -16.58 20.23 -31.54
N GLY A 1038 -16.21 21.50 -31.43
CA GLY A 1038 -14.86 22.03 -31.67
C GLY A 1038 -14.17 21.54 -32.96
N PRO A 1039 -14.78 21.75 -34.15
CA PRO A 1039 -14.22 21.26 -35.41
C PRO A 1039 -12.89 21.94 -35.78
N THR A 1040 -11.94 21.18 -36.32
CA THR A 1040 -10.69 21.72 -36.90
C THR A 1040 -10.80 21.71 -38.42
N VAL A 1041 -10.61 22.87 -39.07
CA VAL A 1041 -10.63 23.03 -40.53
C VAL A 1041 -9.45 23.93 -40.95
N SER A 1042 -8.30 23.32 -41.20
CA SER A 1042 -7.02 24.02 -41.32
C SER A 1042 -6.26 23.69 -42.62
N ALA A 1043 -5.60 24.69 -43.21
CA ALA A 1043 -4.69 24.54 -44.35
C ALA A 1043 -5.27 23.81 -45.58
N ASN A 1044 -6.60 23.82 -45.75
CA ASN A 1044 -7.25 23.14 -46.87
C ASN A 1044 -7.24 23.99 -48.14
N THR A 1045 -7.30 23.34 -49.30
CA THR A 1045 -7.59 23.98 -50.58
C THR A 1045 -9.06 23.76 -50.91
N LEU A 1046 -9.84 24.84 -50.99
CA LEU A 1046 -11.28 24.82 -51.21
C LEU A 1046 -11.62 25.41 -52.58
N THR A 1047 -12.29 24.65 -53.43
CA THR A 1047 -12.80 25.17 -54.72
C THR A 1047 -14.32 25.40 -54.73
N ALA A 1048 -14.98 25.14 -53.60
CA ALA A 1048 -16.42 25.30 -53.38
C ALA A 1048 -16.71 25.88 -51.98
N PRO A 1049 -17.94 26.38 -51.69
CA PRO A 1049 -18.24 27.09 -50.45
C PRO A 1049 -18.08 26.23 -49.19
N LEU A 1050 -17.57 26.82 -48.10
CA LEU A 1050 -17.54 26.25 -46.75
C LEU A 1050 -18.51 27.01 -45.84
N THR A 1051 -19.46 26.30 -45.24
CA THR A 1051 -20.48 26.87 -44.35
C THR A 1051 -20.43 26.20 -42.98
N CYS A 1052 -20.32 26.99 -41.92
CA CYS A 1052 -20.24 26.47 -40.55
C CYS A 1052 -21.29 27.14 -39.66
N THR A 1053 -22.14 26.35 -39.01
CA THR A 1053 -23.28 26.88 -38.23
C THR A 1053 -23.46 26.12 -36.92
N GLY A 1054 -23.57 26.83 -35.79
CA GLY A 1054 -23.91 26.23 -34.49
C GLY A 1054 -22.87 25.29 -33.88
N ASN A 1055 -21.63 25.29 -34.37
CA ASN A 1055 -20.51 24.53 -33.79
C ASN A 1055 -20.04 25.17 -32.47
N ASP A 1056 -19.60 24.35 -31.50
CA ASP A 1056 -19.15 24.85 -30.19
C ASP A 1056 -17.90 24.10 -29.67
N PRO A 1057 -16.75 24.77 -29.47
CA PRO A 1057 -16.47 26.15 -29.91
C PRO A 1057 -16.53 26.27 -31.46
N ALA A 1058 -16.46 27.51 -31.95
CA ALA A 1058 -16.36 27.80 -33.38
C ALA A 1058 -15.13 27.11 -34.02
N PRO A 1059 -15.16 26.82 -35.34
CA PRO A 1059 -14.07 26.10 -36.00
C PRO A 1059 -12.69 26.74 -35.81
N ASP A 1060 -11.68 25.89 -35.61
CA ASP A 1060 -10.28 26.30 -35.51
C ASP A 1060 -9.52 26.00 -36.81
N ASP A 1061 -8.76 26.98 -37.29
CA ASP A 1061 -7.89 26.86 -38.46
C ASP A 1061 -6.43 26.61 -38.08
N ASN A 1062 -6.16 26.44 -36.77
CA ASN A 1062 -4.82 26.27 -36.20
C ASN A 1062 -3.81 27.33 -36.67
N GLY A 1063 -4.27 28.56 -36.97
CA GLY A 1063 -3.43 29.64 -37.49
C GLY A 1063 -2.94 29.44 -38.94
N LEU A 1064 -3.46 28.43 -39.66
CA LEU A 1064 -3.18 28.18 -41.07
C LEU A 1064 -4.48 28.25 -41.86
N PRO A 1065 -4.80 29.41 -42.47
CA PRO A 1065 -6.11 29.62 -43.09
C PRO A 1065 -6.30 28.71 -44.31
N ASN A 1066 -7.56 28.40 -44.59
CA ASN A 1066 -7.94 27.67 -45.77
C ASN A 1066 -7.75 28.54 -47.03
N ARG A 1067 -7.15 27.99 -48.08
CA ARG A 1067 -7.03 28.63 -49.39
C ARG A 1067 -8.31 28.39 -50.17
N SER A 1068 -9.21 29.38 -50.18
CA SER A 1068 -10.52 29.25 -50.82
C SER A 1068 -10.65 30.12 -52.07
N SER A 1069 -11.10 29.55 -53.19
CA SER A 1069 -11.61 30.31 -54.34
C SER A 1069 -13.12 30.57 -54.28
N ALA A 1070 -13.80 30.12 -53.22
CA ALA A 1070 -15.24 30.23 -53.00
C ALA A 1070 -15.59 30.89 -51.65
N PRO A 1071 -16.84 31.36 -51.44
CA PRO A 1071 -17.23 32.03 -50.20
C PRO A 1071 -17.18 31.14 -48.95
N LEU A 1072 -16.61 31.66 -47.87
CA LEU A 1072 -16.75 31.12 -46.51
C LEU A 1072 -17.99 31.76 -45.84
N ARG A 1073 -18.78 30.98 -45.11
CA ARG A 1073 -20.05 31.43 -44.51
C ARG A 1073 -20.21 30.99 -43.05
N GLY A 1074 -20.98 31.77 -42.29
CA GLY A 1074 -21.27 31.50 -40.89
C GLY A 1074 -20.03 31.63 -40.00
N GLN A 1075 -19.84 30.69 -39.07
CA GLN A 1075 -18.70 30.66 -38.14
C GLN A 1075 -17.34 30.51 -38.85
N CYS A 1076 -17.33 30.00 -40.09
CA CYS A 1076 -16.11 29.86 -40.89
C CYS A 1076 -15.73 31.12 -41.69
N ALA A 1077 -16.55 32.19 -41.64
CA ALA A 1077 -16.24 33.45 -42.30
C ALA A 1077 -15.43 34.44 -41.45
N GLN A 1078 -15.24 34.13 -40.15
CA GLN A 1078 -14.70 35.07 -39.15
C GLN A 1078 -13.23 34.82 -38.74
N LYS A 1079 -12.46 34.06 -39.52
CA LYS A 1079 -11.02 33.84 -39.27
C LYS A 1079 -10.23 33.96 -40.57
#